data_AF-A0A2H0SIY3-F1
#
_entry.id   AF-A0A2H0SIY3-F1
#
_cell.length_a   1.000
_cell.length_b   1.000
_cell.length_c   1.000
_cell.angle_alpha   90.00
_cell.angle_beta   90.00
_cell.angle_gamma   90.00
#
_symmetry.space_group_name_H-M   'P 1'
#
loop_
_entity.id
_entity.type
_entity.pdbx_description
1 polymer ?
#
loop_
_entity_poly.entity_id
_entity_poly.type
_entity_poly.pdbx_seq_one_letter_code
_entity_poly.pdbx_strand_id
1 'polypeptide(L)'
;MNYATSSWFVKVTAIKDKLLKNNEEINWVPAHIKDGRFGKWLEGARDWAISRSRFWGAPLPVWKCEKCDKLEVLGSIDDIKNKVKKSGNKYFIMRHGESEHNKKNVVSSKVLNPHHLTEKGKTDIKGISQKVKKENIDIIFSSDFVRTKETAEVLASEIDYDKSKIIFDKRIRELNTGTFDGKSPRDYHNYFTTLEEKFTKAPPEGENLIELKNRVSEFLYEIEENYQDKNILIISHEYPIWLLSAGAIGADIKQSVKMKEDNGDDYIETGELRGFDFTPLPHNENYEIDLHRPYIDKIEFDCLCGGKTKRVVHVFDCWFESGSMPYASAHYPFENKNKVENNLSAEFIAEGLDQTRGWFYTLLVLSTALFDKPAYKNVIVNGIILTEDGEKISKRLKNYTDPIEIVHKYGADALRLYLLSSPVVRAEDLNFSEHSVDEVYKKVILRLWNVYSFYDMYAPSPLGGEASKYYLAAEPPSSKNVLDKWILARLDELMQEITVNLEKYELDKATRPIFDFVDDLSTWYVRRSRDRFKDEGEDKKDAILTTRFVLLEFAKVTAPFMPFMSERFYKSLGGEKESVHLEEWPFKKSLTDSVLGVFGVDKASKDLEILYDMKEIRRVVSLGLEARAEAGLKVRQPLQKLIIKNDKLKGKDELLELVKDEVNVKEIGFDPGIENDVKLDLRLTPELIAEGQFRDIVRFVQDLRKKAGLTPDDEISVFVQTDFSGENLLKKFEDEFRKIVNARPVEFSASGGPALGRNDLLKLDDLEFVIKIATEK
;
A
#
# COMPACT_ATOMS: atom_id res chain seq x y z
N MET A 1 31.00 23.05 17.50
CA MET A 1 31.27 23.20 18.95
C MET A 1 30.79 21.94 19.65
N ASN A 2 31.69 21.25 20.35
CA ASN A 2 31.31 20.17 21.27
C ASN A 2 31.25 20.76 22.68
N TYR A 3 30.17 20.50 23.42
CA TYR A 3 29.95 21.05 24.76
C TYR A 3 29.89 19.90 25.77
N ALA A 4 30.58 20.06 26.91
CA ALA A 4 30.50 19.09 28.00
C ALA A 4 29.23 19.34 28.81
N THR A 5 28.34 18.35 28.86
CA THR A 5 27.12 18.39 29.66
C THR A 5 26.80 17.00 30.20
N SER A 6 26.02 16.92 31.27
CA SER A 6 25.49 15.67 31.79
C SER A 6 24.51 15.04 30.80
N SER A 7 24.61 13.72 30.59
CA SER A 7 23.73 12.94 29.71
C SER A 7 23.64 11.50 30.20
N TRP A 8 22.53 10.84 29.87
CA TRP A 8 22.33 9.40 30.03
C TRP A 8 22.75 8.67 28.76
N PHE A 9 23.41 7.52 28.94
CA PHE A 9 23.95 6.73 27.83
C PHE A 9 23.54 5.28 27.92
N VAL A 10 23.21 4.67 26.78
CA VAL A 10 23.23 3.21 26.61
C VAL A 10 24.65 2.79 26.28
N LYS A 11 25.18 1.79 27.00
CA LYS A 11 26.56 1.32 26.86
C LYS A 11 26.75 0.41 25.63
N VAL A 12 26.56 0.97 24.44
CA VAL A 12 26.65 0.25 23.15
C VAL A 12 28.02 -0.38 22.93
N THR A 13 29.09 0.26 23.42
CA THR A 13 30.46 -0.28 23.28
C THR A 13 30.62 -1.67 23.87
N ALA A 14 29.82 -2.04 24.88
CA ALA A 14 29.85 -3.35 25.51
C ALA A 14 29.22 -4.48 24.66
N ILE A 15 28.40 -4.14 23.66
CA ILE A 15 27.71 -5.11 22.79
C ILE A 15 28.18 -5.02 21.33
N LYS A 16 29.25 -4.28 21.05
CA LYS A 16 29.73 -3.99 19.69
C LYS A 16 29.98 -5.26 18.88
N ASP A 17 30.64 -6.26 19.46
CA ASP A 17 30.96 -7.50 18.76
C ASP A 17 29.69 -8.30 18.41
N LYS A 18 28.67 -8.23 19.28
CA LYS A 18 27.35 -8.82 19.01
C LYS A 18 26.62 -8.07 17.89
N LEU A 19 26.74 -6.74 17.82
CA LEU A 19 26.16 -5.94 16.73
C LEU A 19 26.76 -6.32 15.38
N LEU A 20 28.09 -6.46 15.33
CA LEU A 20 28.80 -6.87 14.12
C LEU A 20 28.36 -8.29 13.71
N LYS A 21 28.32 -9.24 14.66
CA LYS A 21 27.84 -10.60 14.39
C LYS A 21 26.40 -10.60 13.86
N ASN A 22 25.49 -9.89 14.52
CA ASN A 22 24.09 -9.84 14.11
C ASN A 22 23.94 -9.18 12.73
N ASN A 23 24.78 -8.19 12.39
CA ASN A 23 24.79 -7.56 11.06
C ASN A 23 25.17 -8.53 9.93
N GLU A 24 26.09 -9.48 10.20
CA GLU A 24 26.49 -10.48 9.21
C GLU A 24 25.33 -11.38 8.76
N GLU A 25 24.40 -11.66 9.68
CA GLU A 25 23.21 -12.48 9.44
C GLU A 25 22.16 -11.77 8.56
N ILE A 26 22.28 -10.46 8.37
CA ILE A 26 21.31 -9.64 7.64
C ILE A 26 21.62 -9.63 6.15
N ASN A 27 20.61 -9.84 5.32
CA ASN A 27 20.70 -9.63 3.88
C ASN A 27 20.45 -8.15 3.54
N TRP A 28 21.48 -7.46 3.08
CA TRP A 28 21.41 -6.05 2.67
C TRP A 28 21.33 -5.94 1.15
N VAL A 29 20.41 -5.13 0.66
CA VAL A 29 20.32 -4.73 -0.76
C VAL A 29 20.50 -3.21 -0.83
N PRO A 30 21.60 -2.71 -1.42
CA PRO A 30 22.71 -3.47 -2.02
C PRO A 30 23.67 -4.07 -0.98
N ALA A 31 24.34 -5.16 -1.36
CA ALA A 31 25.19 -5.95 -0.45
C ALA A 31 26.32 -5.15 0.21
N HIS A 32 26.89 -4.17 -0.50
CA HIS A 32 28.01 -3.37 0.00
C HIS A 32 27.66 -2.50 1.22
N ILE A 33 26.37 -2.32 1.57
CA ILE A 33 25.98 -1.58 2.78
C ILE A 33 26.40 -2.33 4.06
N LYS A 34 26.35 -3.67 4.02
CA LYS A 34 26.71 -4.55 5.14
C LYS A 34 28.10 -4.24 5.68
N ASP A 35 29.11 -4.32 4.81
CA ASP A 35 30.54 -4.12 5.17
C ASP A 35 30.99 -2.67 5.02
N GLY A 36 30.24 -1.89 4.23
CA GLY A 36 30.52 -0.49 3.94
C GLY A 36 29.84 0.45 4.93
N ARG A 37 28.87 1.23 4.46
CA ARG A 37 28.30 2.35 5.23
C ARG A 37 27.79 1.92 6.62
N PHE A 38 27.12 0.78 6.75
CA PHE A 38 26.57 0.35 8.03
C PHE A 38 27.61 -0.40 8.87
N GLY A 39 28.32 -1.39 8.32
CA GLY A 39 29.38 -2.13 9.03
C GLY A 39 30.47 -1.23 9.61
N LYS A 40 31.00 -0.28 8.82
CA LYS A 40 32.00 0.70 9.29
C LYS A 40 31.49 1.59 10.41
N TRP A 41 30.19 1.85 10.47
CA TRP A 41 29.60 2.58 11.59
C TRP A 41 29.56 1.75 12.87
N LEU A 42 29.21 0.47 12.75
CA LEU A 42 29.21 -0.47 13.88
C LEU A 42 30.62 -0.71 14.43
N GLU A 43 31.64 -0.84 13.57
CA GLU A 43 33.05 -0.97 13.97
C GLU A 43 33.50 0.18 14.90
N GLY A 44 33.03 1.39 14.58
CA GLY A 44 33.29 2.63 15.31
C GLY A 44 32.20 3.03 16.31
N ALA A 45 31.28 2.12 16.65
CA ALA A 45 30.14 2.43 17.53
C ALA A 45 30.60 2.98 18.89
N ARG A 46 29.86 3.97 19.38
CA ARG A 46 30.08 4.65 20.67
C ARG A 46 28.85 4.48 21.54
N ASP A 47 29.01 4.69 22.84
CA ASP A 47 27.88 4.74 23.76
C ASP A 47 26.87 5.80 23.30
N TRP A 48 25.60 5.42 23.29
CA TRP A 48 24.54 6.22 22.69
C TRP A 48 23.94 7.14 23.74
N ALA A 49 24.10 8.45 23.55
CA ALA A 49 23.45 9.46 24.36
C ALA A 49 21.94 9.45 24.11
N ILE A 50 21.15 8.96 25.08
CA ILE A 50 19.70 8.77 24.96
C ILE A 50 18.87 9.84 25.66
N SER A 51 19.46 10.71 26.47
CA SER A 51 18.70 11.81 27.10
C SER A 51 18.71 13.07 26.24
N ARG A 52 17.59 13.80 26.24
CA ARG A 52 17.42 15.10 25.60
C ARG A 52 16.84 16.10 26.61
N SER A 53 17.39 17.31 26.63
CA SER A 53 16.85 18.44 27.40
C SER A 53 15.71 19.12 26.62
N ARG A 54 14.58 18.41 26.49
CA ARG A 54 13.39 18.82 25.72
C ARG A 54 12.11 18.58 26.53
N PHE A 55 10.99 19.08 26.03
CA PHE A 55 9.68 18.98 26.69
C PHE A 55 8.82 17.85 26.14
N TRP A 56 8.65 17.79 24.82
CA TRP A 56 7.87 16.76 24.14
C TRP A 56 8.73 15.55 23.76
N GLY A 57 8.30 14.37 24.20
CA GLY A 57 8.98 13.08 24.02
C GLY A 57 8.73 12.15 25.22
N ALA A 58 9.04 10.87 25.07
CA ALA A 58 8.87 9.90 26.16
C ALA A 58 9.78 10.26 27.34
N PRO A 59 9.26 10.50 28.56
CA PRO A 59 10.09 10.86 29.70
C PRO A 59 11.01 9.72 30.14
N LEU A 60 12.27 10.01 30.51
CA LEU A 60 13.14 8.99 31.11
C LEU A 60 12.55 8.57 32.46
N PRO A 61 12.28 7.27 32.69
CA PRO A 61 11.61 6.81 33.89
C PRO A 61 12.63 6.58 35.03
N VAL A 62 13.52 7.55 35.22
CA VAL A 62 14.56 7.50 36.26
C VAL A 62 14.24 8.51 37.34
N TRP A 63 14.09 8.03 38.55
CA TRP A 63 13.91 8.84 39.76
C TRP A 63 15.22 8.91 40.53
N LYS A 64 15.59 10.12 40.97
CA LYS A 64 16.80 10.41 41.71
C LYS A 64 16.45 11.01 43.06
N CYS A 65 17.04 10.47 44.13
CA CYS A 65 16.91 11.05 45.45
C CYS A 65 17.70 12.36 45.55
N GLU A 66 17.07 13.43 46.01
CA GLU A 66 17.70 14.75 46.17
C GLU A 66 18.72 14.80 47.32
N LYS A 67 18.72 13.80 48.22
CA LYS A 67 19.58 13.76 49.41
C LYS A 67 20.78 12.83 49.29
N CYS A 68 20.57 11.58 48.83
CA CYS A 68 21.62 10.56 48.76
C CYS A 68 22.02 10.15 47.34
N ASP A 69 21.49 10.84 46.32
CA ASP A 69 21.74 10.58 44.90
C ASP A 69 21.36 9.18 44.39
N LYS A 70 20.71 8.35 45.20
CA LYS A 70 20.23 7.02 44.79
C LYS A 70 19.30 7.15 43.58
N LEU A 71 19.53 6.29 42.60
CA LEU A 71 18.74 6.17 41.38
C LEU A 71 17.80 4.97 41.45
N GLU A 72 16.61 5.13 40.90
CA GLU A 72 15.62 4.08 40.72
C GLU A 72 14.99 4.21 39.34
N VAL A 73 14.78 3.09 38.66
CA VAL A 73 14.15 3.05 37.32
C VAL A 73 12.81 2.34 37.46
N LEU A 74 11.73 2.98 37.03
CA LEU A 74 10.39 2.39 37.05
C LEU A 74 10.03 1.88 35.65
N GLY A 75 9.56 0.63 35.56
CA GLY A 75 9.28 -0.03 34.29
C GLY A 75 7.81 -0.02 33.88
N SER A 76 6.90 0.35 34.79
CA SER A 76 5.45 0.25 34.58
C SER A 76 4.65 1.27 35.39
N ILE A 77 3.37 1.44 35.03
CA ILE A 77 2.40 2.21 35.83
C ILE A 77 2.21 1.57 37.20
N ASP A 78 2.26 0.23 37.30
CA ASP A 78 2.11 -0.47 38.58
C ASP A 78 3.32 -0.23 39.51
N ASP A 79 4.53 -0.07 38.97
CA ASP A 79 5.68 0.36 39.76
C ASP A 79 5.44 1.75 40.38
N ILE A 80 4.83 2.67 39.61
CA ILE A 80 4.44 3.99 40.13
C ILE A 80 3.38 3.82 41.23
N LYS A 81 2.30 3.08 40.99
CA LYS A 81 1.23 2.84 42.00
C LYS A 81 1.77 2.26 43.31
N ASN A 82 2.75 1.36 43.23
CA ASN A 82 3.35 0.73 44.40
C ASN A 82 4.28 1.66 45.19
N LYS A 83 4.70 2.78 44.59
CA LYS A 83 5.64 3.75 45.16
C LYS A 83 4.97 5.04 45.61
N VAL A 84 3.88 5.46 44.96
CA VAL A 84 3.09 6.60 45.39
C VAL A 84 2.65 6.37 46.83
N LYS A 85 2.87 7.39 47.68
CA LYS A 85 2.43 7.32 49.07
C LYS A 85 0.90 7.22 49.08
N LYS A 86 0.39 6.10 49.61
CA LYS A 86 -1.04 5.91 49.84
C LYS A 86 -1.45 6.73 51.06
N SER A 87 -2.61 7.39 51.00
CA SER A 87 -3.23 8.04 52.15
C SER A 87 -3.63 7.07 53.27
N GLY A 88 -3.75 5.78 52.95
CA GLY A 88 -4.35 4.77 53.82
C GLY A 88 -5.89 4.76 53.78
N ASN A 89 -6.50 5.65 52.99
CA ASN A 89 -7.94 5.70 52.83
C ASN A 89 -8.49 4.43 52.15
N LYS A 90 -9.70 4.05 52.53
CA LYS A 90 -10.52 3.04 51.85
C LYS A 90 -11.78 3.71 51.32
N TYR A 91 -12.07 3.51 50.04
CA TYR A 91 -13.18 4.18 49.39
C TYR A 91 -14.35 3.24 49.12
N PHE A 92 -15.54 3.74 49.41
CA PHE A 92 -16.80 3.07 49.14
C PHE A 92 -17.71 4.03 48.38
N ILE A 93 -18.34 3.55 47.32
CA ILE A 93 -19.34 4.28 46.53
C ILE A 93 -20.69 3.63 46.70
N MET A 94 -21.73 4.46 46.74
CA MET A 94 -23.10 4.00 46.85
C MET A 94 -24.04 4.87 46.01
N ARG A 95 -24.84 4.24 45.16
CA ARG A 95 -25.94 4.94 44.49
C ARG A 95 -27.09 5.12 45.49
N HIS A 96 -27.77 6.27 45.44
CA HIS A 96 -28.97 6.48 46.24
C HIS A 96 -29.98 5.32 46.13
N GLY A 97 -30.79 5.11 47.17
CA GLY A 97 -31.88 4.13 47.12
C GLY A 97 -32.94 4.46 46.06
N GLU A 98 -33.82 3.52 45.73
CA GLU A 98 -34.89 3.77 44.75
C GLU A 98 -35.68 5.04 45.12
N SER A 99 -35.81 5.96 44.17
CA SER A 99 -36.51 7.24 44.36
C SER A 99 -37.64 7.41 43.35
N GLU A 100 -38.49 8.40 43.58
CA GLU A 100 -39.68 8.61 42.74
C GLU A 100 -39.38 8.73 41.24
N HIS A 101 -38.25 9.35 40.86
CA HIS A 101 -37.89 9.50 39.45
C HIS A 101 -37.52 8.17 38.80
N ASN A 102 -36.89 7.25 39.55
CA ASN A 102 -36.61 5.89 39.07
C ASN A 102 -37.92 5.15 38.81
N LYS A 103 -38.86 5.21 39.75
CA LYS A 103 -40.19 4.60 39.61
C LYS A 103 -41.02 5.21 38.48
N LYS A 104 -40.92 6.53 38.29
CA LYS A 104 -41.59 7.27 37.20
C LYS A 104 -40.87 7.12 35.85
N ASN A 105 -39.65 6.58 35.84
CA ASN A 105 -38.76 6.48 34.69
C ASN A 105 -38.56 7.83 33.96
N VAL A 106 -38.22 8.87 34.73
CA VAL A 106 -37.96 10.24 34.23
C VAL A 106 -36.57 10.71 34.65
N VAL A 107 -35.94 11.51 33.80
CA VAL A 107 -34.63 12.12 34.09
C VAL A 107 -34.76 13.15 35.22
N SER A 108 -33.85 13.11 36.21
CA SER A 108 -33.81 14.05 37.33
C SER A 108 -32.40 14.60 37.53
N SER A 109 -32.11 15.71 36.85
CA SER A 109 -30.80 16.35 36.81
C SER A 109 -30.76 17.75 37.44
N LYS A 110 -31.90 18.34 37.80
CA LYS A 110 -31.96 19.60 38.59
C LYS A 110 -32.12 19.36 40.09
N VAL A 111 -31.26 19.98 40.88
CA VAL A 111 -31.21 19.82 42.37
C VAL A 111 -32.52 20.20 43.05
N LEU A 112 -33.25 21.18 42.49
CA LEU A 112 -34.52 21.66 43.05
C LEU A 112 -35.70 20.68 42.82
N ASN A 113 -35.50 19.59 42.08
CA ASN A 113 -36.56 18.61 41.82
C ASN A 113 -36.81 17.75 43.07
N PRO A 114 -38.05 17.72 43.62
CA PRO A 114 -38.35 17.05 44.89
C PRO A 114 -38.61 15.55 44.69
N HIS A 115 -37.72 14.82 44.02
CA HIS A 115 -37.85 13.38 43.88
C HIS A 115 -37.24 12.67 45.09
N HIS A 116 -38.09 12.42 46.09
CA HIS A 116 -37.77 11.73 47.34
C HIS A 116 -37.55 10.21 47.13
N LEU A 117 -36.94 9.55 48.11
CA LEU A 117 -36.87 8.10 48.19
C LEU A 117 -38.27 7.48 48.29
N THR A 118 -38.47 6.35 47.62
CA THR A 118 -39.67 5.53 47.83
C THR A 118 -39.57 4.77 49.15
N GLU A 119 -40.69 4.26 49.69
CA GLU A 119 -40.66 3.39 50.88
C GLU A 119 -39.85 2.12 50.64
N LYS A 120 -39.86 1.60 49.40
CA LYS A 120 -38.98 0.51 48.98
C LYS A 120 -37.51 0.93 49.07
N GLY A 121 -37.14 2.07 48.47
CA GLY A 121 -35.77 2.59 48.55
C GLY A 121 -35.27 2.78 49.98
N LYS A 122 -36.09 3.32 50.88
CA LYS A 122 -35.75 3.42 52.32
C LYS A 122 -35.52 2.06 52.96
N THR A 123 -36.37 1.08 52.63
CA THR A 123 -36.26 -0.31 53.15
C THR A 123 -35.00 -1.00 52.63
N ASP A 124 -34.67 -0.82 51.35
CA ASP A 124 -33.48 -1.40 50.73
C ASP A 124 -32.19 -0.84 51.36
N ILE A 125 -32.14 0.47 51.61
CA ILE A 125 -31.01 1.12 52.31
C ILE A 125 -30.88 0.60 53.75
N LYS A 126 -31.98 0.37 54.46
CA LYS A 126 -31.94 -0.29 55.77
C LYS A 126 -31.42 -1.73 55.69
N GLY A 127 -31.79 -2.46 54.62
CA GLY A 127 -31.30 -3.82 54.40
C GLY A 127 -29.80 -3.90 54.17
N ILE A 128 -29.21 -2.90 53.50
CA ILE A 128 -27.77 -2.86 53.21
C ILE A 128 -26.94 -2.20 54.33
N SER A 129 -27.56 -1.50 55.27
CA SER A 129 -26.88 -0.81 56.38
C SER A 129 -25.96 -1.73 57.18
N GLN A 130 -26.34 -2.99 57.36
CA GLN A 130 -25.51 -4.00 58.05
C GLN A 130 -24.23 -4.32 57.31
N LYS A 131 -24.21 -4.23 55.97
CA LYS A 131 -22.98 -4.35 55.18
C LYS A 131 -22.11 -3.11 55.37
N VAL A 132 -22.70 -1.91 55.27
CA VAL A 132 -21.99 -0.65 55.48
C VAL A 132 -21.39 -0.57 56.90
N LYS A 133 -22.11 -1.03 57.92
CA LYS A 133 -21.64 -1.04 59.32
C LYS A 133 -20.36 -1.87 59.50
N LYS A 134 -20.17 -2.93 58.71
CA LYS A 134 -18.94 -3.76 58.75
C LYS A 134 -17.71 -3.03 58.20
N GLU A 135 -17.91 -2.03 57.36
CA GLU A 135 -16.82 -1.26 56.75
C GLU A 135 -16.29 -0.15 57.67
N ASN A 136 -16.94 0.10 58.83
CA ASN A 136 -16.52 1.09 59.83
C ASN A 136 -16.29 2.49 59.23
N ILE A 137 -17.31 3.04 58.57
CA ILE A 137 -17.24 4.33 57.87
C ILE A 137 -16.92 5.48 58.82
N ASP A 138 -15.86 6.23 58.52
CA ASP A 138 -15.41 7.41 59.27
C ASP A 138 -16.00 8.72 58.73
N ILE A 139 -16.22 8.79 57.41
CA ILE A 139 -16.65 10.01 56.71
C ILE A 139 -17.68 9.66 55.64
N ILE A 140 -18.78 10.41 55.62
CA ILE A 140 -19.80 10.31 54.56
C ILE A 140 -19.82 11.60 53.73
N PHE A 141 -19.48 11.48 52.46
CA PHE A 141 -19.77 12.48 51.44
C PHE A 141 -21.06 12.11 50.70
N SER A 142 -21.90 13.09 50.41
CA SER A 142 -23.14 12.87 49.68
C SER A 142 -23.42 14.02 48.71
N SER A 143 -24.03 13.72 47.56
CA SER A 143 -24.64 14.78 46.76
C SER A 143 -25.75 15.47 47.55
N ASP A 144 -25.98 16.75 47.30
CA ASP A 144 -27.00 17.52 48.01
C ASP A 144 -28.42 17.41 47.43
N PHE A 145 -28.65 16.51 46.47
CA PHE A 145 -29.99 16.12 46.02
C PHE A 145 -30.78 15.49 47.17
N VAL A 146 -32.10 15.69 47.15
CA VAL A 146 -32.97 15.18 48.22
C VAL A 146 -32.88 13.66 48.39
N ARG A 147 -32.87 12.88 47.30
CA ARG A 147 -32.74 11.41 47.34
C ARG A 147 -31.40 10.92 47.93
N THR A 148 -30.29 11.61 47.65
CA THR A 148 -28.97 11.25 48.19
C THR A 148 -28.84 11.69 49.65
N LYS A 149 -29.41 12.84 50.02
CA LYS A 149 -29.56 13.29 51.41
C LYS A 149 -30.33 12.29 52.26
N GLU A 150 -31.52 11.91 51.81
CA GLU A 150 -32.35 10.94 52.51
C GLU A 150 -31.66 9.58 52.62
N THR A 151 -30.95 9.15 51.56
CA THR A 151 -30.15 7.92 51.60
C THR A 151 -29.07 8.01 52.69
N ALA A 152 -28.32 9.10 52.71
CA ALA A 152 -27.24 9.33 53.68
C ALA A 152 -27.79 9.42 55.12
N GLU A 153 -28.92 10.09 55.34
CA GLU A 153 -29.53 10.24 56.67
C GLU A 153 -30.15 8.95 57.19
N VAL A 154 -30.80 8.16 56.34
CA VAL A 154 -31.31 6.82 56.69
C VAL A 154 -30.13 5.95 57.08
N LEU A 155 -29.11 5.89 56.22
CA LEU A 155 -27.93 5.06 56.46
C LEU A 155 -27.19 5.47 57.75
N ALA A 156 -26.98 6.77 57.95
CA ALA A 156 -26.33 7.31 59.14
C ALA A 156 -27.07 6.92 60.43
N SER A 157 -28.41 6.88 60.40
CA SER A 157 -29.20 6.44 61.56
C SER A 157 -28.98 4.96 61.87
N GLU A 158 -28.87 4.12 60.85
CA GLU A 158 -28.75 2.66 61.01
C GLU A 158 -27.33 2.21 61.43
N ILE A 159 -26.31 3.00 61.10
CA ILE A 159 -24.91 2.71 61.44
C ILE A 159 -24.39 3.53 62.63
N ASP A 160 -25.27 4.25 63.34
CA ASP A 160 -24.93 5.11 64.49
C ASP A 160 -23.94 6.27 64.14
N TYR A 161 -24.01 6.79 62.90
CA TYR A 161 -23.23 7.93 62.43
C TYR A 161 -23.95 9.26 62.68
N ASP A 162 -23.21 10.28 63.14
CA ASP A 162 -23.75 11.62 63.41
C ASP A 162 -24.13 12.34 62.10
N LYS A 163 -25.45 12.50 61.88
CA LYS A 163 -26.00 13.15 60.67
C LYS A 163 -25.44 14.55 60.42
N SER A 164 -25.06 15.29 61.46
CA SER A 164 -24.49 16.64 61.32
C SER A 164 -23.10 16.64 60.69
N LYS A 165 -22.43 15.48 60.63
CA LYS A 165 -21.11 15.27 60.03
C LYS A 165 -21.17 14.76 58.58
N ILE A 166 -22.36 14.67 57.97
CA ILE A 166 -22.47 14.34 56.55
C ILE A 166 -22.03 15.57 55.75
N ILE A 167 -21.06 15.37 54.83
CA ILE A 167 -20.53 16.45 54.01
C ILE A 167 -21.24 16.43 52.65
N PHE A 168 -21.91 17.52 52.30
CA PHE A 168 -22.61 17.64 51.03
C PHE A 168 -21.74 18.34 49.98
N ASP A 169 -21.41 17.64 48.89
CA ASP A 169 -20.58 18.19 47.81
C ASP A 169 -21.34 18.26 46.48
N LYS A 170 -21.24 19.41 45.82
CA LYS A 170 -21.94 19.69 44.56
C LYS A 170 -21.28 19.01 43.36
N ARG A 171 -19.99 18.69 43.44
CA ARG A 171 -19.22 18.04 42.37
C ARG A 171 -19.59 16.59 42.15
N ILE A 172 -20.32 15.96 43.08
CA ILE A 172 -20.85 14.59 42.95
C ILE A 172 -22.37 14.56 42.73
N ARG A 173 -22.96 15.65 42.21
CA ARG A 173 -24.35 15.69 41.72
C ARG A 173 -24.50 14.90 40.42
N GLU A 174 -25.73 14.46 40.14
CA GLU A 174 -26.12 13.80 38.89
C GLU A 174 -25.71 14.62 37.65
N LEU A 175 -25.54 13.95 36.52
CA LEU A 175 -25.31 14.57 35.22
C LEU A 175 -26.38 15.63 34.92
N ASN A 176 -25.95 16.86 34.62
CA ASN A 176 -26.85 17.90 34.14
C ASN A 176 -27.28 17.62 32.71
N THR A 177 -28.48 17.08 32.52
CA THR A 177 -29.04 16.77 31.20
C THR A 177 -29.76 17.97 30.55
N GLY A 178 -29.73 19.15 31.17
CA GLY A 178 -30.30 20.38 30.62
C GLY A 178 -31.79 20.29 30.30
N THR A 179 -32.16 20.56 29.05
CA THR A 179 -33.56 20.54 28.57
C THR A 179 -34.23 19.15 28.57
N PHE A 180 -33.51 18.08 28.95
CA PHE A 180 -34.07 16.73 29.10
C PHE A 180 -34.54 16.41 30.52
N ASP A 181 -34.28 17.27 31.50
CA ASP A 181 -34.82 17.11 32.85
C ASP A 181 -36.36 16.96 32.82
N GLY A 182 -36.89 15.96 33.53
CA GLY A 182 -38.30 15.60 33.54
C GLY A 182 -38.81 14.80 32.32
N LYS A 183 -37.99 14.58 31.29
CA LYS A 183 -38.34 13.74 30.12
C LYS A 183 -38.00 12.26 30.35
N SER A 184 -38.33 11.41 29.38
CA SER A 184 -37.91 10.00 29.42
C SER A 184 -36.39 9.89 29.24
N PRO A 185 -35.69 8.99 29.95
CA PRO A 185 -34.28 8.68 29.67
C PRO A 185 -34.03 8.38 28.19
N ARG A 186 -34.97 7.70 27.52
CA ARG A 186 -34.87 7.38 26.09
C ARG A 186 -34.69 8.63 25.22
N ASP A 187 -35.37 9.73 25.53
CA ASP A 187 -35.24 10.98 24.78
C ASP A 187 -33.83 11.56 24.89
N TYR A 188 -33.24 11.48 26.09
CA TYR A 188 -31.86 11.88 26.33
C TYR A 188 -30.86 10.96 25.58
N HIS A 189 -31.07 9.63 25.63
CA HIS A 189 -30.21 8.68 24.91
C HIS A 189 -30.28 8.88 23.39
N ASN A 190 -31.47 9.08 22.83
CA ASN A 190 -31.69 9.27 21.38
C ASN A 190 -31.12 10.58 20.83
N TYR A 191 -30.75 11.55 21.68
CA TYR A 191 -30.09 12.78 21.24
C TYR A 191 -28.65 12.54 20.74
N PHE A 192 -28.07 11.40 21.11
CA PHE A 192 -26.72 10.98 20.73
C PHE A 192 -26.78 9.75 19.83
N THR A 193 -25.84 9.69 18.89
CA THR A 193 -25.65 8.57 17.96
C THR A 193 -25.00 7.39 18.68
N THR A 194 -24.04 7.68 19.57
CA THR A 194 -23.28 6.69 20.33
C THR A 194 -23.05 7.15 21.77
N LEU A 195 -22.67 6.23 22.66
CA LEU A 195 -22.26 6.58 24.01
C LEU A 195 -20.97 7.44 24.02
N GLU A 196 -20.06 7.19 23.08
CA GLU A 196 -18.82 7.95 22.91
C GLU A 196 -19.09 9.44 22.57
N GLU A 197 -20.11 9.73 21.76
CA GLU A 197 -20.49 11.11 21.43
C GLU A 197 -20.85 11.93 22.69
N LYS A 198 -21.38 11.29 23.74
CA LYS A 198 -21.75 11.97 24.99
C LYS A 198 -20.56 12.57 25.74
N PHE A 199 -19.34 12.10 25.49
CA PHE A 199 -18.14 12.65 26.12
C PHE A 199 -17.78 14.03 25.58
N THR A 200 -18.08 14.31 24.31
CA THR A 200 -17.65 15.55 23.65
C THR A 200 -18.82 16.47 23.29
N LYS A 201 -20.04 15.95 23.22
CA LYS A 201 -21.27 16.72 22.95
C LYS A 201 -22.09 16.88 24.22
N ALA A 202 -22.40 18.11 24.57
CA ALA A 202 -23.35 18.43 25.65
C ALA A 202 -24.79 18.50 25.10
N PRO A 203 -25.81 18.06 25.86
CA PRO A 203 -27.20 18.39 25.54
C PRO A 203 -27.46 19.89 25.78
N PRO A 204 -28.50 20.50 25.17
CA PRO A 204 -28.82 21.91 25.38
C PRO A 204 -29.04 22.23 26.87
N GLU A 205 -28.34 23.24 27.39
CA GLU A 205 -28.33 23.67 28.81
C GLU A 205 -27.79 22.62 29.81
N GLY A 206 -27.16 21.56 29.32
CA GLY A 206 -26.55 20.52 30.15
C GLY A 206 -25.04 20.48 30.07
N GLU A 207 -24.45 19.42 30.62
CA GLU A 207 -23.01 19.13 30.59
C GLU A 207 -22.75 17.83 29.79
N ASN A 208 -21.55 17.70 29.24
CA ASN A 208 -21.08 16.45 28.63
C ASN A 208 -20.39 15.55 29.68
N LEU A 209 -20.04 14.32 29.29
CA LEU A 209 -19.44 13.37 30.22
C LEU A 209 -17.99 13.73 30.62
N ILE A 210 -17.22 14.44 29.80
CA ILE A 210 -15.88 14.92 30.22
C ILE A 210 -16.00 15.95 31.33
N GLU A 211 -16.93 16.90 31.22
CA GLU A 211 -17.19 17.91 32.25
C GLU A 211 -17.60 17.25 33.58
N LEU A 212 -18.51 16.26 33.53
CA LEU A 212 -18.88 15.47 34.70
C LEU A 212 -17.68 14.70 35.27
N LYS A 213 -16.90 13.99 34.43
CA LYS A 213 -15.72 13.23 34.85
C LYS A 213 -14.70 14.14 35.55
N ASN A 214 -14.46 15.33 35.01
CA ASN A 214 -13.48 16.26 35.55
C ASN A 214 -13.87 16.73 36.95
N ARG A 215 -15.14 17.14 37.16
CA ARG A 215 -15.57 17.59 38.50
C ARG A 215 -15.59 16.48 39.55
N VAL A 216 -16.01 15.25 39.19
CA VAL A 216 -16.02 14.13 40.15
C VAL A 216 -14.61 13.62 40.45
N SER A 217 -13.70 13.70 39.48
CA SER A 217 -12.30 13.34 39.68
C SER A 217 -11.57 14.39 40.52
N GLU A 218 -11.79 15.68 40.27
CA GLU A 218 -11.28 16.76 41.12
C GLU A 218 -11.71 16.57 42.58
N PHE A 219 -12.98 16.23 42.82
CA PHE A 219 -13.46 15.86 44.14
C PHE A 219 -12.69 14.68 44.75
N LEU A 220 -12.49 13.59 44.00
CA LEU A 220 -11.79 12.40 44.48
C LEU A 220 -10.32 12.68 44.83
N TYR A 221 -9.61 13.43 43.98
CA TYR A 221 -8.22 13.81 44.21
C TYR A 221 -8.09 14.77 45.41
N GLU A 222 -9.01 15.72 45.58
CA GLU A 222 -9.02 16.64 46.73
C GLU A 222 -9.22 15.90 48.07
N ILE A 223 -10.13 14.93 48.14
CA ILE A 223 -10.35 14.18 49.38
C ILE A 223 -9.19 13.22 49.69
N GLU A 224 -8.52 12.68 48.68
CA GLU A 224 -7.30 11.87 48.88
C GLU A 224 -6.14 12.70 49.44
N GLU A 225 -6.03 13.97 49.05
CA GLU A 225 -5.03 14.89 49.60
C GLU A 225 -5.36 15.31 51.05
N ASN A 226 -6.64 15.53 51.36
CA ASN A 226 -7.10 16.12 52.62
C ASN A 226 -7.32 15.11 53.76
N TYR A 227 -7.54 13.83 53.46
CA TYR A 227 -7.84 12.80 54.46
C TYR A 227 -6.82 11.66 54.43
N GLN A 228 -6.53 11.08 55.60
CA GLN A 228 -5.59 9.95 55.75
C GLN A 228 -6.16 8.91 56.72
N ASP A 229 -5.91 7.64 56.42
CA ASP A 229 -6.35 6.46 57.18
C ASP A 229 -7.86 6.46 57.50
N LYS A 230 -8.70 6.88 56.53
CA LYS A 230 -10.17 6.93 56.67
C LYS A 230 -10.90 5.92 55.80
N ASN A 231 -11.98 5.34 56.34
CA ASN A 231 -13.00 4.65 55.56
C ASN A 231 -14.03 5.67 55.08
N ILE A 232 -14.02 6.00 53.79
CA ILE A 232 -14.79 7.09 53.19
C ILE A 232 -15.91 6.53 52.33
N LEU A 233 -17.16 6.90 52.65
CA LEU A 233 -18.33 6.58 51.86
C LEU A 233 -18.77 7.78 51.00
N ILE A 234 -18.94 7.56 49.71
CA ILE A 234 -19.40 8.55 48.72
C ILE A 234 -20.77 8.12 48.20
N ILE A 235 -21.81 8.90 48.54
CA ILE A 235 -23.20 8.63 48.13
C ILE A 235 -23.57 9.57 46.98
N SER A 236 -23.85 9.01 45.82
CA SER A 236 -24.12 9.77 44.60
C SER A 236 -25.13 9.06 43.68
N HIS A 237 -25.04 9.31 42.39
CA HIS A 237 -25.93 8.82 41.35
C HIS A 237 -25.14 7.99 40.34
N GLU A 238 -25.82 7.44 39.34
CA GLU A 238 -25.24 6.44 38.45
C GLU A 238 -24.08 7.00 37.61
N TYR A 239 -24.30 8.05 36.83
CA TYR A 239 -23.27 8.65 35.96
C TYR A 239 -22.07 9.22 36.74
N PRO A 240 -22.26 9.97 37.84
CA PRO A 240 -21.14 10.45 38.65
C PRO A 240 -20.31 9.32 39.25
N ILE A 241 -20.92 8.22 39.68
CA ILE A 241 -20.19 7.06 40.22
C ILE A 241 -19.39 6.37 39.12
N TRP A 242 -20.00 6.17 37.95
CA TRP A 242 -19.29 5.62 36.78
C TRP A 242 -18.06 6.45 36.42
N LEU A 243 -18.22 7.77 36.30
CA LEU A 243 -17.12 8.63 35.87
C LEU A 243 -16.11 8.93 36.98
N LEU A 244 -16.51 8.85 38.25
CA LEU A 244 -15.59 8.85 39.38
C LEU A 244 -14.70 7.60 39.34
N SER A 245 -15.29 6.42 39.11
CA SER A 245 -14.52 5.19 38.93
C SER A 245 -13.59 5.25 37.71
N ALA A 246 -14.05 5.85 36.61
CA ALA A 246 -13.22 6.06 35.42
C ALA A 246 -12.03 7.01 35.71
N GLY A 247 -12.28 8.11 36.41
CA GLY A 247 -11.24 9.04 36.86
C GLY A 247 -10.25 8.43 37.86
N ALA A 248 -10.72 7.54 38.74
CA ALA A 248 -9.90 6.85 39.74
C ALA A 248 -8.81 5.98 39.10
N ILE A 249 -9.10 5.37 37.95
CA ILE A 249 -8.12 4.55 37.20
C ILE A 249 -7.47 5.33 36.04
N GLY A 250 -7.84 6.60 35.85
CA GLY A 250 -7.38 7.45 34.77
C GLY A 250 -7.78 6.96 33.37
N ALA A 251 -8.97 6.40 33.22
CA ALA A 251 -9.46 5.83 31.98
C ALA A 251 -9.67 6.90 30.89
N ASP A 252 -9.27 6.59 29.65
CA ASP A 252 -9.66 7.38 28.47
C ASP A 252 -11.16 7.21 28.14
N ILE A 253 -11.64 7.89 27.09
CA ILE A 253 -13.04 7.81 26.65
C ILE A 253 -13.45 6.37 26.32
N LYS A 254 -12.62 5.61 25.60
CA LYS A 254 -12.95 4.25 25.15
C LYS A 254 -13.01 3.28 26.32
N GLN A 255 -12.06 3.39 27.23
CA GLN A 255 -12.03 2.63 28.47
C GLN A 255 -13.24 2.96 29.34
N SER A 256 -13.60 4.25 29.45
CA SER A 256 -14.77 4.69 30.20
C SER A 256 -16.06 4.10 29.63
N VAL A 257 -16.25 4.15 28.30
CA VAL A 257 -17.38 3.52 27.60
C VAL A 257 -17.44 2.02 27.88
N LYS A 258 -16.30 1.32 27.73
CA LYS A 258 -16.22 -0.12 27.99
C LYS A 258 -16.58 -0.46 29.44
N MET A 259 -16.16 0.35 30.41
CA MET A 259 -16.55 0.16 31.81
C MET A 259 -18.07 0.21 32.00
N LYS A 260 -18.79 1.06 31.26
CA LYS A 260 -20.25 1.11 31.30
C LYS A 260 -20.85 -0.15 30.67
N GLU A 261 -20.39 -0.51 29.48
CA GLU A 261 -20.88 -1.69 28.75
C GLU A 261 -20.68 -2.99 29.53
N ASP A 262 -19.51 -3.17 30.15
CA ASP A 262 -19.17 -4.34 30.95
C ASP A 262 -20.03 -4.48 32.22
N ASN A 263 -20.65 -3.38 32.70
CA ASN A 263 -21.52 -3.36 33.88
C ASN A 263 -23.02 -3.33 33.56
N GLY A 264 -23.42 -3.22 32.29
CA GLY A 264 -24.82 -3.25 31.85
C GLY A 264 -25.51 -1.88 31.76
N ASP A 265 -26.85 -1.89 31.72
CA ASP A 265 -27.69 -0.69 31.49
C ASP A 265 -27.47 0.40 32.56
N ASP A 266 -27.30 0.00 33.82
CA ASP A 266 -26.87 0.83 34.94
C ASP A 266 -25.49 0.37 35.41
N TYR A 267 -24.51 1.28 35.53
CA TYR A 267 -23.15 0.94 35.98
C TYR A 267 -23.13 0.44 37.44
N ILE A 268 -24.09 0.93 38.22
CA ILE A 268 -24.30 0.61 39.62
C ILE A 268 -25.81 0.70 39.96
N GLU A 269 -26.33 -0.31 40.64
CA GLU A 269 -27.76 -0.41 40.97
C GLU A 269 -28.16 0.52 42.13
N THR A 270 -29.44 0.88 42.23
CA THR A 270 -29.91 1.75 43.33
C THR A 270 -29.69 1.08 44.69
N GLY A 271 -29.04 1.78 45.62
CA GLY A 271 -28.70 1.25 46.93
C GLY A 271 -27.54 0.25 46.96
N GLU A 272 -26.89 -0.03 45.82
CA GLU A 272 -25.69 -0.88 45.78
C GLU A 272 -24.50 -0.17 46.44
N LEU A 273 -23.75 -0.91 47.26
CA LEU A 273 -22.48 -0.49 47.86
C LEU A 273 -21.33 -1.22 47.17
N ARG A 274 -20.32 -0.47 46.70
CA ARG A 274 -19.13 -1.03 46.07
C ARG A 274 -17.86 -0.37 46.64
N GLY A 275 -16.88 -1.18 47.04
CA GLY A 275 -15.55 -0.68 47.40
C GLY A 275 -14.68 -0.50 46.15
N PHE A 276 -13.77 0.47 46.17
CA PHE A 276 -12.75 0.60 45.13
C PHE A 276 -11.43 1.10 45.71
N ASP A 277 -10.33 0.70 45.06
CA ASP A 277 -9.00 1.18 45.38
C ASP A 277 -8.70 2.46 44.59
N PHE A 278 -8.10 3.44 45.25
CA PHE A 278 -7.64 4.66 44.61
C PHE A 278 -6.18 4.92 44.93
N THR A 279 -5.44 5.35 43.91
CA THR A 279 -4.06 5.81 44.06
C THR A 279 -3.86 6.91 43.01
N PRO A 280 -3.46 8.14 43.41
CA PRO A 280 -3.21 9.21 42.47
C PRO A 280 -2.17 8.80 41.42
N LEU A 281 -2.53 9.00 40.15
CA LEU A 281 -1.66 8.72 39.01
C LEU A 281 -1.36 10.01 38.24
N PRO A 282 -0.25 10.10 37.50
CA PRO A 282 -0.03 11.22 36.59
C PRO A 282 -1.11 11.23 35.52
N HIS A 283 -1.80 12.37 35.39
CA HIS A 283 -2.97 12.51 34.54
C HIS A 283 -2.99 13.87 33.83
N ASN A 284 -3.66 13.91 32.67
CA ASN A 284 -3.95 15.15 31.94
C ASN A 284 -5.11 15.95 32.56
N GLU A 285 -5.51 17.06 31.94
CA GLU A 285 -6.64 17.90 32.41
C GLU A 285 -8.00 17.17 32.45
N ASN A 286 -8.14 16.06 31.73
CA ASN A 286 -9.35 15.23 31.70
C ASN A 286 -9.28 14.01 32.65
N TYR A 287 -8.29 14.00 33.55
CA TYR A 287 -8.01 12.89 34.47
C TYR A 287 -7.86 11.55 33.71
N GLU A 288 -7.19 11.58 32.56
CA GLU A 288 -6.75 10.40 31.83
C GLU A 288 -5.27 10.19 32.13
N ILE A 289 -4.81 8.94 32.26
CA ILE A 289 -3.39 8.66 32.48
C ILE A 289 -2.58 9.30 31.36
N ASP A 290 -1.67 10.19 31.75
CA ASP A 290 -0.71 10.79 30.82
C ASP A 290 0.66 10.82 31.47
N LEU A 291 1.55 10.00 30.91
CA LEU A 291 2.93 9.87 31.38
C LEU A 291 3.85 10.93 30.78
N HIS A 292 3.36 11.87 29.96
CA HIS A 292 4.16 12.95 29.42
C HIS A 292 4.47 14.01 30.47
N ARG A 293 5.46 14.85 30.15
CA ARG A 293 5.66 16.12 30.84
C ARG A 293 4.50 17.06 30.47
N PRO A 294 3.96 17.86 31.42
CA PRO A 294 4.46 18.07 32.78
C PRO A 294 3.91 17.09 33.83
N TYR A 295 2.97 16.22 33.47
CA TYR A 295 2.17 15.43 34.42
C TYR A 295 3.02 14.46 35.24
N ILE A 296 3.88 13.68 34.59
CA ILE A 296 4.76 12.72 35.27
C ILE A 296 5.80 13.38 36.19
N ASP A 297 6.15 14.65 35.95
CA ASP A 297 7.14 15.39 36.74
C ASP A 297 6.62 15.74 38.14
N LYS A 298 5.30 15.67 38.37
CA LYS A 298 4.66 15.93 39.67
C LYS A 298 4.74 14.75 40.64
N ILE A 299 5.14 13.57 40.15
CA ILE A 299 5.15 12.35 40.95
C ILE A 299 6.46 12.23 41.75
N GLU A 300 6.32 12.23 43.07
CA GLU A 300 7.43 12.14 44.03
C GLU A 300 7.28 10.97 45.00
N PHE A 301 8.40 10.40 45.44
CA PHE A 301 8.42 9.28 46.38
C PHE A 301 9.34 9.53 47.58
N ASP A 302 9.04 8.89 48.70
CA ASP A 302 9.91 8.87 49.87
C ASP A 302 11.09 7.90 49.64
N CYS A 303 12.31 8.38 49.86
CA CYS A 303 13.51 7.57 49.86
C CYS A 303 13.76 6.98 51.25
N LEU A 304 14.33 5.77 51.32
CA LEU A 304 14.73 5.11 52.57
C LEU A 304 15.71 5.94 53.43
N CYS A 305 16.43 6.90 52.83
CA CYS A 305 17.32 7.82 53.57
C CYS A 305 16.58 9.01 54.24
N GLY A 306 15.25 9.07 54.10
CA GLY A 306 14.40 10.16 54.53
C GLY A 306 14.38 11.37 53.59
N GLY A 307 14.96 11.29 52.39
CA GLY A 307 14.88 12.32 51.35
C GLY A 307 13.72 12.09 50.37
N LYS A 308 13.41 13.08 49.53
CA LYS A 308 12.46 12.94 48.42
C LYS A 308 13.16 12.48 47.15
N THR A 309 12.42 11.77 46.30
CA THR A 309 12.89 11.24 45.03
C THR A 309 12.05 11.84 43.91
N LYS A 310 12.71 12.50 42.95
CA LYS A 310 12.05 13.15 41.81
C LYS A 310 12.56 12.56 40.50
N ARG A 311 11.72 12.59 39.46
CA ARG A 311 12.12 12.16 38.12
C ARG A 311 13.22 13.09 37.57
N VAL A 312 14.18 12.54 36.84
CA VAL A 312 15.13 13.35 36.06
C VAL A 312 14.38 14.12 34.98
N VAL A 313 14.75 15.36 34.68
CA VAL A 313 13.97 16.22 33.76
C VAL A 313 14.03 15.83 32.28
N HIS A 314 14.88 14.88 31.91
CA HIS A 314 15.16 14.53 30.52
C HIS A 314 14.04 13.69 29.89
N VAL A 315 13.89 13.81 28.57
CA VAL A 315 13.11 12.90 27.71
C VAL A 315 14.06 12.07 26.85
N PHE A 316 13.57 10.98 26.27
CA PHE A 316 14.34 10.12 25.39
C PHE A 316 14.71 10.82 24.08
N ASP A 317 15.78 10.33 23.47
CA ASP A 317 16.05 10.48 22.05
C ASP A 317 14.93 9.79 21.25
N CYS A 318 14.36 10.46 20.25
CA CYS A 318 13.25 9.90 19.49
C CYS A 318 13.65 8.61 18.75
N TRP A 319 14.93 8.41 18.46
CA TRP A 319 15.43 7.15 17.89
C TRP A 319 15.36 5.96 18.86
N PHE A 320 15.25 6.21 20.17
CA PHE A 320 14.97 5.18 21.18
C PHE A 320 13.53 4.71 21.08
N GLU A 321 12.59 5.63 20.86
CA GLU A 321 11.18 5.32 20.65
C GLU A 321 11.00 4.53 19.34
N SER A 322 11.53 5.04 18.23
CA SER A 322 11.40 4.36 16.93
C SER A 322 12.14 3.02 16.86
N GLY A 323 13.29 2.89 17.54
CA GLY A 323 13.99 1.62 17.68
C GLY A 323 13.29 0.62 18.61
N SER A 324 12.44 1.11 19.52
CA SER A 324 11.62 0.25 20.40
C SER A 324 10.33 -0.24 19.74
N MET A 325 9.99 0.28 18.56
CA MET A 325 8.77 -0.02 17.81
C MET A 325 8.42 -1.52 17.72
N PRO A 326 9.35 -2.47 17.48
CA PRO A 326 9.01 -3.88 17.29
C PRO A 326 8.27 -4.53 18.47
N TYR A 327 8.55 -4.09 19.70
CA TYR A 327 7.92 -4.60 20.91
C TYR A 327 6.96 -3.59 21.54
N ALA A 328 7.29 -2.29 21.49
CA ALA A 328 6.46 -1.23 22.04
C ALA A 328 5.10 -1.10 21.34
N SER A 329 5.04 -1.33 20.01
CA SER A 329 3.79 -1.30 19.24
C SER A 329 2.77 -2.37 19.65
N ALA A 330 3.21 -3.39 20.39
CA ALA A 330 2.37 -4.49 20.86
C ALA A 330 2.15 -4.47 22.38
N HIS A 331 2.55 -3.40 23.08
CA HIS A 331 2.47 -3.29 24.53
C HIS A 331 3.27 -4.41 25.27
N TYR A 332 4.31 -4.95 24.64
CA TYR A 332 5.22 -5.91 25.28
C TYR A 332 6.04 -5.22 26.38
N PRO A 333 6.26 -5.87 27.54
CA PRO A 333 5.99 -7.28 27.85
C PRO A 333 4.61 -7.55 28.49
N PHE A 334 3.76 -6.52 28.63
CA PHE A 334 2.49 -6.61 29.36
C PHE A 334 1.43 -7.39 28.57
N GLU A 335 1.40 -7.22 27.25
CA GLU A 335 0.48 -7.90 26.34
C GLU A 335 1.20 -8.46 25.12
N ASN A 336 0.50 -9.28 24.34
CA ASN A 336 0.94 -9.78 23.03
C ASN A 336 2.32 -10.45 23.00
N LYS A 337 2.75 -11.03 24.13
CA LYS A 337 4.08 -11.64 24.30
C LYS A 337 4.46 -12.60 23.18
N ASN A 338 3.61 -13.59 22.91
CA ASN A 338 3.86 -14.59 21.85
C ASN A 338 3.94 -13.96 20.46
N LYS A 339 3.17 -12.89 20.19
CA LYS A 339 3.21 -12.19 18.90
C LYS A 339 4.56 -11.52 18.69
N VAL A 340 5.10 -10.88 19.73
CA VAL A 340 6.42 -10.24 19.65
C VAL A 340 7.51 -11.29 19.56
N GLU A 341 7.56 -12.27 20.48
CA GLU A 341 8.65 -13.24 20.55
C GLU A 341 8.80 -14.09 19.28
N ASN A 342 7.70 -14.38 18.58
CA ASN A 342 7.70 -15.09 17.29
C ASN A 342 8.08 -14.21 16.09
N ASN A 343 8.04 -12.88 16.22
CA ASN A 343 8.25 -11.94 15.11
C ASN A 343 9.32 -10.86 15.41
N LEU A 344 10.17 -11.07 16.42
CA LEU A 344 11.19 -10.09 16.86
C LEU A 344 12.12 -9.65 15.73
N SER A 345 12.54 -10.59 14.89
CA SER A 345 13.35 -10.30 13.70
C SER A 345 12.42 -10.20 12.49
N ALA A 346 12.16 -8.97 12.03
CA ALA A 346 11.29 -8.75 10.88
C ALA A 346 11.85 -9.42 9.61
N GLU A 347 10.99 -10.04 8.79
CA GLU A 347 11.44 -10.64 7.53
C GLU A 347 12.01 -9.59 6.56
N PHE A 348 11.45 -8.38 6.55
CA PHE A 348 11.83 -7.33 5.60
C PHE A 348 11.54 -5.92 6.12
N ILE A 349 12.45 -4.99 5.85
CA ILE A 349 12.23 -3.53 5.95
C ILE A 349 12.84 -2.81 4.74
N ALA A 350 12.34 -1.62 4.41
CA ALA A 350 12.95 -0.77 3.38
C ALA A 350 12.83 0.71 3.72
N GLU A 351 13.96 1.40 3.78
CA GLU A 351 14.02 2.84 4.07
C GLU A 351 15.21 3.51 3.37
N GLY A 352 15.29 4.83 3.46
CA GLY A 352 16.37 5.62 2.87
C GLY A 352 17.77 5.32 3.44
N LEU A 353 18.79 5.63 2.64
CA LEU A 353 20.21 5.44 2.94
C LEU A 353 20.66 6.20 4.21
N ASP A 354 19.98 7.28 4.55
CA ASP A 354 20.15 8.03 5.79
C ASP A 354 19.81 7.20 7.05
N GLN A 355 18.94 6.20 6.94
CA GLN A 355 18.57 5.33 8.07
C GLN A 355 19.69 4.41 8.54
N THR A 356 20.77 4.26 7.78
CA THR A 356 22.03 3.64 8.25
C THR A 356 22.67 4.38 9.44
N ARG A 357 22.18 5.58 9.78
CA ARG A 357 22.58 6.37 10.96
C ARG A 357 21.40 6.70 11.89
N GLY A 358 20.21 6.19 11.58
CA GLY A 358 18.98 6.42 12.32
C GLY A 358 18.33 5.08 12.68
N TRP A 359 17.19 4.80 12.07
CA TRP A 359 16.31 3.70 12.47
C TRP A 359 16.96 2.31 12.37
N PHE A 360 17.69 2.01 11.28
CA PHE A 360 18.37 0.72 11.14
C PHE A 360 19.34 0.46 12.28
N TYR A 361 20.07 1.50 12.71
CA TYR A 361 21.03 1.43 13.80
C TYR A 361 20.34 1.20 15.14
N THR A 362 19.31 1.97 15.48
CA THR A 362 18.68 1.87 16.80
C THR A 362 17.85 0.61 16.97
N LEU A 363 17.18 0.14 15.90
CA LEU A 363 16.57 -1.19 15.86
C LEU A 363 17.58 -2.28 16.19
N LEU A 364 18.74 -2.31 15.50
CA LEU A 364 19.75 -3.34 15.72
C LEU A 364 20.37 -3.25 17.12
N VAL A 365 20.64 -2.03 17.62
CA VAL A 365 21.15 -1.81 18.98
C VAL A 365 20.20 -2.35 20.04
N LEU A 366 18.92 -1.98 19.98
CA LEU A 366 17.94 -2.40 20.98
C LEU A 366 17.63 -3.89 20.89
N SER A 367 17.48 -4.43 19.66
CA SER A 367 17.27 -5.86 19.47
C SER A 367 18.43 -6.71 19.99
N THR A 368 19.67 -6.28 19.72
CA THR A 368 20.86 -6.97 20.22
C THR A 368 20.98 -6.86 21.75
N ALA A 369 20.69 -5.68 22.32
CA ALA A 369 20.79 -5.46 23.75
C ALA A 369 19.74 -6.24 24.55
N LEU A 370 18.50 -6.31 24.06
CA LEU A 370 17.36 -6.87 24.79
C LEU A 370 17.12 -8.35 24.47
N PHE A 371 17.40 -8.79 23.24
CA PHE A 371 17.00 -10.12 22.75
C PHE A 371 18.14 -10.94 22.15
N ASP A 372 19.34 -10.38 22.00
CA ASP A 372 20.51 -11.02 21.39
C ASP A 372 20.23 -11.58 19.98
N LYS A 373 19.46 -10.82 19.17
CA LYS A 373 19.04 -11.19 17.81
C LYS A 373 19.16 -10.02 16.83
N PRO A 374 19.32 -10.27 15.52
CA PRO A 374 19.14 -9.23 14.51
C PRO A 374 17.70 -8.69 14.55
N ALA A 375 17.54 -7.39 14.33
CA ALA A 375 16.21 -6.76 14.32
C ALA A 375 15.41 -7.07 13.05
N TYR A 376 16.08 -7.42 11.97
CA TYR A 376 15.51 -7.67 10.65
C TYR A 376 16.40 -8.63 9.86
N LYS A 377 15.81 -9.39 8.94
CA LYS A 377 16.50 -10.38 8.09
C LYS A 377 16.88 -9.83 6.73
N ASN A 378 16.02 -9.04 6.10
CA ASN A 378 16.25 -8.44 4.79
C ASN A 378 16.04 -6.92 4.84
N VAL A 379 16.94 -6.16 4.22
CA VAL A 379 16.86 -4.69 4.13
C VAL A 379 17.06 -4.24 2.68
N ILE A 380 16.10 -3.49 2.14
CA ILE A 380 16.34 -2.67 0.94
C ILE A 380 16.67 -1.24 1.39
N VAL A 381 17.83 -0.75 0.98
CA VAL A 381 18.28 0.61 1.25
C VAL A 381 18.02 1.46 0.03
N ASN A 382 17.06 2.38 0.13
CA ASN A 382 16.74 3.30 -0.95
C ASN A 382 17.73 4.48 -0.97
N GLY A 383 18.09 4.97 -2.15
CA GLY A 383 18.89 6.18 -2.30
C GLY A 383 18.04 7.44 -2.15
N ILE A 384 18.57 8.58 -2.57
CA ILE A 384 17.90 9.87 -2.39
C ILE A 384 17.29 10.33 -3.71
N ILE A 385 16.00 10.66 -3.66
CA ILE A 385 15.34 11.32 -4.80
C ILE A 385 15.72 12.81 -4.78
N LEU A 386 16.27 13.25 -5.90
CA LEU A 386 16.69 14.61 -6.17
C LEU A 386 15.75 15.25 -7.20
N THR A 387 15.83 16.57 -7.32
CA THR A 387 15.25 17.29 -8.45
C THR A 387 15.91 16.87 -9.77
N GLU A 388 15.31 17.23 -10.90
CA GLU A 388 15.84 16.91 -12.22
C GLU A 388 17.29 17.44 -12.42
N ASP A 389 17.58 18.62 -11.87
CA ASP A 389 18.90 19.26 -11.88
C ASP A 389 19.87 18.72 -10.80
N GLY A 390 19.46 17.74 -9.99
CA GLY A 390 20.29 17.10 -8.97
C GLY A 390 20.33 17.82 -7.61
N GLU A 391 19.49 18.84 -7.39
CA GLU A 391 19.34 19.46 -6.07
C GLU A 391 18.50 18.60 -5.11
N LYS A 392 18.72 18.78 -3.81
CA LYS A 392 17.91 18.13 -2.78
C LYS A 392 16.48 18.68 -2.78
N ILE A 393 15.49 17.77 -2.80
CA ILE A 393 14.08 18.13 -2.66
C ILE A 393 13.79 18.75 -1.29
N SER A 394 13.03 19.85 -1.28
CA SER A 394 12.71 20.60 -0.07
C SER A 394 11.28 21.17 -0.12
N LYS A 395 10.48 20.84 0.90
CA LYS A 395 9.15 21.45 1.12
C LYS A 395 9.19 22.96 1.26
N ARG A 396 10.30 23.51 1.81
CA ARG A 396 10.49 24.96 1.95
C ARG A 396 10.77 25.62 0.60
N LEU A 397 11.55 24.97 -0.27
CA LEU A 397 11.90 25.49 -1.59
C LEU A 397 10.80 25.23 -2.63
N LYS A 398 9.91 24.26 -2.38
CA LYS A 398 8.87 23.81 -3.32
C LYS A 398 9.44 23.47 -4.69
N ASN A 399 10.64 22.87 -4.71
CA ASN A 399 11.40 22.54 -5.91
C ASN A 399 11.09 21.14 -6.46
N TYR A 400 9.87 20.64 -6.28
CA TYR A 400 9.44 19.31 -6.73
C TYR A 400 7.99 19.33 -7.18
N THR A 401 7.64 18.47 -8.12
CA THR A 401 6.24 18.21 -8.51
C THR A 401 5.58 17.33 -7.45
N ASP A 402 4.36 17.68 -7.03
CA ASP A 402 3.64 16.87 -6.05
C ASP A 402 3.40 15.45 -6.62
N PRO A 403 3.76 14.37 -5.89
CA PRO A 403 3.55 13.01 -6.35
C PRO A 403 2.10 12.71 -6.77
N ILE A 404 1.11 13.37 -6.14
CA ILE A 404 -0.29 13.18 -6.48
C ILE A 404 -0.65 13.77 -7.85
N GLU A 405 0.00 14.87 -8.25
CA GLU A 405 -0.18 15.43 -9.61
C GLU A 405 0.34 14.47 -10.68
N ILE A 406 1.49 13.83 -10.43
CA ILE A 406 2.06 12.79 -11.29
C ILE A 406 1.10 11.60 -11.41
N VAL A 407 0.54 11.14 -10.28
CA VAL A 407 -0.43 10.03 -10.25
C VAL A 407 -1.70 10.36 -11.02
N HIS A 408 -2.23 11.58 -10.92
CA HIS A 408 -3.40 11.98 -11.70
C HIS A 408 -3.14 12.01 -13.21
N LYS A 409 -1.91 12.36 -13.62
CA LYS A 409 -1.55 12.49 -15.04
C LYS A 409 -1.19 11.17 -15.70
N TYR A 410 -0.43 10.31 -15.02
CA TYR A 410 0.15 9.09 -15.59
C TYR A 410 -0.34 7.79 -14.93
N GLY A 411 -1.05 7.89 -13.82
CA GLY A 411 -1.45 6.75 -12.99
C GLY A 411 -0.36 6.32 -12.00
N ALA A 412 -0.78 5.64 -10.92
CA ALA A 412 0.13 5.17 -9.89
C ALA A 412 1.12 4.11 -10.40
N ASP A 413 0.70 3.26 -11.33
CA ASP A 413 1.54 2.16 -11.86
C ASP A 413 2.73 2.66 -12.65
N ALA A 414 2.57 3.73 -13.44
CA ALA A 414 3.69 4.34 -14.17
C ALA A 414 4.76 4.88 -13.22
N LEU A 415 4.34 5.61 -12.17
CA LEU A 415 5.25 6.13 -11.15
C LEU A 415 5.92 5.01 -10.35
N ARG A 416 5.17 3.99 -9.94
CA ARG A 416 5.71 2.82 -9.22
C ARG A 416 6.76 2.11 -10.06
N LEU A 417 6.43 1.76 -11.31
CA LEU A 417 7.35 1.03 -12.18
C LEU A 417 8.60 1.85 -12.51
N TYR A 418 8.47 3.17 -12.71
CA TYR A 418 9.61 4.08 -12.85
C TYR A 418 10.55 4.00 -11.65
N LEU A 419 10.03 4.18 -10.43
CA LEU A 419 10.86 4.16 -9.22
C LEU A 419 11.49 2.78 -8.98
N LEU A 420 10.72 1.71 -9.14
CA LEU A 420 11.18 0.34 -8.88
C LEU A 420 12.25 -0.14 -9.86
N SER A 421 12.25 0.36 -11.10
CA SER A 421 13.25 0.01 -12.12
C SER A 421 14.49 0.92 -12.10
N SER A 422 14.45 2.00 -11.32
CA SER A 422 15.51 2.99 -11.23
C SER A 422 16.63 2.60 -10.25
N PRO A 423 17.78 3.31 -10.25
CA PRO A 423 18.85 3.10 -9.28
C PRO A 423 18.46 3.41 -7.82
N VAL A 424 17.33 4.10 -7.59
CA VAL A 424 16.94 4.51 -6.23
C VAL A 424 16.72 3.34 -5.29
N VAL A 425 16.34 2.16 -5.79
CA VAL A 425 16.19 0.94 -4.95
C VAL A 425 17.53 0.25 -4.65
N ARG A 426 18.66 0.87 -5.05
CA ARG A 426 20.04 0.39 -4.88
C ARG A 426 20.91 1.37 -4.10
N ALA A 427 20.33 2.16 -3.20
CA ALA A 427 21.02 3.17 -2.43
C ALA A 427 21.69 4.28 -3.27
N GLU A 428 21.33 4.42 -4.55
CA GLU A 428 21.87 5.44 -5.45
C GLU A 428 20.89 6.60 -5.61
N ASP A 429 21.42 7.79 -5.86
CA ASP A 429 20.58 8.98 -6.06
C ASP A 429 19.84 8.90 -7.40
N LEU A 430 18.62 9.42 -7.43
CA LEU A 430 17.77 9.50 -8.61
C LEU A 430 17.36 10.94 -8.84
N ASN A 431 17.81 11.54 -9.94
CA ASN A 431 17.25 12.78 -10.44
C ASN A 431 15.86 12.49 -11.00
N PHE A 432 14.82 12.92 -10.29
CA PHE A 432 13.44 12.66 -10.68
C PHE A 432 13.07 13.51 -11.90
N SER A 433 12.64 12.85 -12.98
CA SER A 433 12.13 13.51 -14.19
C SER A 433 10.71 13.04 -14.48
N GLU A 434 9.78 13.99 -14.60
CA GLU A 434 8.41 13.71 -15.03
C GLU A 434 8.38 13.13 -16.46
N HIS A 435 9.30 13.57 -17.33
CA HIS A 435 9.45 13.02 -18.67
C HIS A 435 9.75 11.52 -18.64
N SER A 436 10.59 11.06 -17.72
CA SER A 436 10.85 9.62 -17.55
C SER A 436 9.60 8.84 -17.11
N VAL A 437 8.72 9.43 -16.29
CA VAL A 437 7.44 8.81 -15.93
C VAL A 437 6.51 8.72 -17.14
N ASP A 438 6.45 9.79 -17.95
CA ASP A 438 5.70 9.80 -19.21
C ASP A 438 6.21 8.74 -20.20
N GLU A 439 7.52 8.52 -20.28
CA GLU A 439 8.09 7.45 -21.08
C GLU A 439 7.63 6.06 -20.61
N VAL A 440 7.64 5.80 -19.29
CA VAL A 440 7.15 4.53 -18.73
C VAL A 440 5.66 4.37 -19.04
N TYR A 441 4.86 5.42 -18.87
CA TYR A 441 3.45 5.42 -19.21
C TYR A 441 3.22 5.05 -20.69
N LYS A 442 3.92 5.70 -21.62
CA LYS A 442 3.77 5.45 -23.07
C LYS A 442 4.27 4.07 -23.49
N LYS A 443 5.44 3.66 -23.00
CA LYS A 443 6.12 2.42 -23.43
C LYS A 443 5.49 1.17 -22.80
N VAL A 444 4.93 1.29 -21.60
CA VAL A 444 4.37 0.15 -20.86
C VAL A 444 2.85 0.24 -20.77
N ILE A 445 2.33 1.22 -20.03
CA ILE A 445 0.92 1.30 -19.65
C ILE A 445 0.01 1.43 -20.89
N LEU A 446 0.28 2.43 -21.73
CA LEU A 446 -0.51 2.69 -22.94
C LEU A 446 -0.35 1.56 -23.97
N ARG A 447 0.86 1.01 -24.10
CA ARG A 447 1.14 -0.08 -25.04
C ARG A 447 0.42 -1.37 -24.66
N LEU A 448 0.44 -1.74 -23.38
CA LEU A 448 -0.34 -2.86 -22.85
C LEU A 448 -1.83 -2.64 -23.05
N TRP A 449 -2.33 -1.43 -22.78
CA TRP A 449 -3.72 -1.10 -23.03
C TRP A 449 -4.11 -1.29 -24.50
N ASN A 450 -3.25 -0.86 -25.43
CA ASN A 450 -3.48 -1.07 -26.86
C ASN A 450 -3.48 -2.56 -27.25
N VAL A 451 -2.63 -3.38 -26.64
CA VAL A 451 -2.63 -4.84 -26.83
C VAL A 451 -3.95 -5.43 -26.32
N TYR A 452 -4.38 -5.06 -25.11
CA TYR A 452 -5.66 -5.51 -24.56
C TYR A 452 -6.84 -5.06 -25.43
N SER A 453 -6.91 -3.78 -25.82
CA SER A 453 -7.97 -3.28 -26.70
C SER A 453 -7.99 -3.98 -28.04
N PHE A 454 -6.81 -4.30 -28.61
CA PHE A 454 -6.73 -5.11 -29.82
C PHE A 454 -7.33 -6.50 -29.61
N TYR A 455 -6.93 -7.19 -28.54
CA TYR A 455 -7.48 -8.50 -28.19
C TYR A 455 -9.01 -8.45 -27.99
N ASP A 456 -9.51 -7.46 -27.26
CA ASP A 456 -10.93 -7.28 -26.90
C ASP A 456 -11.83 -7.08 -28.14
N MET A 457 -11.29 -6.53 -29.24
CA MET A 457 -12.04 -6.41 -30.50
C MET A 457 -12.39 -7.75 -31.15
N TYR A 458 -11.59 -8.80 -30.93
CA TYR A 458 -11.76 -10.10 -31.58
C TYR A 458 -12.18 -11.20 -30.61
N ALA A 459 -11.90 -11.04 -29.32
CA ALA A 459 -12.20 -12.03 -28.31
C ALA A 459 -13.71 -12.09 -28.02
N PRO A 460 -14.28 -13.30 -27.83
CA PRO A 460 -15.65 -13.42 -27.34
C PRO A 460 -15.74 -12.90 -25.90
N SER A 461 -16.88 -12.28 -25.56
CA SER A 461 -17.10 -11.73 -24.21
C SER A 461 -16.93 -12.82 -23.15
N PRO A 462 -16.09 -12.62 -22.11
CA PRO A 462 -15.91 -13.56 -21.01
C PRO A 462 -17.21 -13.86 -20.25
N LEU A 463 -18.17 -12.92 -20.28
CA LEU A 463 -19.47 -13.00 -19.61
C LEU A 463 -20.56 -13.69 -20.47
N GLY A 464 -20.22 -14.20 -21.66
CA GLY A 464 -21.17 -14.72 -22.65
C GLY A 464 -21.35 -16.24 -22.67
N GLY A 465 -22.25 -16.77 -21.84
CA GLY A 465 -22.87 -18.11 -22.01
C GLY A 465 -21.91 -19.32 -22.08
N GLU A 466 -22.39 -20.49 -22.56
CA GLU A 466 -21.57 -21.72 -22.62
C GLU A 466 -20.34 -21.61 -23.54
N ALA A 467 -20.38 -20.72 -24.54
CA ALA A 467 -19.25 -20.46 -25.44
C ALA A 467 -18.05 -19.79 -24.72
N SER A 468 -18.28 -19.02 -23.65
CA SER A 468 -17.19 -18.39 -22.90
C SER A 468 -16.41 -19.38 -22.04
N LYS A 469 -17.03 -20.47 -21.56
CA LYS A 469 -16.34 -21.51 -20.75
C LYS A 469 -15.17 -22.17 -21.49
N TYR A 470 -15.24 -22.31 -22.81
CA TYR A 470 -14.16 -22.90 -23.61
C TYR A 470 -12.92 -21.99 -23.69
N TYR A 471 -13.10 -20.66 -23.68
CA TYR A 471 -12.01 -19.68 -23.69
C TYR A 471 -11.45 -19.35 -22.30
N LEU A 472 -12.11 -19.82 -21.24
CA LEU A 472 -11.74 -19.61 -19.84
C LEU A 472 -10.90 -20.76 -19.25
N ALA A 473 -10.53 -21.77 -20.05
CA ALA A 473 -9.73 -22.89 -19.57
C ALA A 473 -8.39 -22.42 -18.96
N ALA A 474 -8.04 -22.97 -17.80
CA ALA A 474 -6.83 -22.63 -17.03
C ALA A 474 -5.56 -23.28 -17.60
N GLU A 475 -5.69 -24.20 -18.55
CA GLU A 475 -4.55 -24.89 -19.14
C GLU A 475 -3.85 -24.02 -20.19
N PRO A 476 -2.51 -24.06 -20.26
CA PRO A 476 -1.77 -23.34 -21.28
C PRO A 476 -2.14 -23.81 -22.69
N PRO A 477 -2.35 -22.88 -23.64
CA PRO A 477 -2.83 -23.24 -24.96
C PRO A 477 -1.79 -24.05 -25.74
N SER A 478 -2.27 -25.05 -26.49
CA SER A 478 -1.46 -25.91 -27.34
C SER A 478 -1.55 -25.46 -28.80
N SER A 479 -0.83 -24.40 -29.15
CA SER A 479 -0.76 -23.91 -30.53
C SER A 479 0.40 -24.55 -31.31
N LYS A 480 0.16 -24.80 -32.60
CA LYS A 480 1.22 -25.23 -33.53
C LYS A 480 2.04 -24.06 -34.06
N ASN A 481 1.52 -22.83 -33.99
CA ASN A 481 2.16 -21.64 -34.52
C ASN A 481 3.44 -21.29 -33.75
N VAL A 482 4.52 -21.00 -34.48
CA VAL A 482 5.82 -20.64 -33.90
C VAL A 482 5.80 -19.38 -33.04
N LEU A 483 4.97 -18.39 -33.37
CA LEU A 483 4.83 -17.15 -32.60
C LEU A 483 4.18 -17.41 -31.23
N ASP A 484 3.19 -18.31 -31.18
CA ASP A 484 2.51 -18.68 -29.92
C ASP A 484 3.44 -19.46 -29.00
N LYS A 485 4.17 -20.44 -29.57
CA LYS A 485 5.20 -21.19 -28.82
C LYS A 485 6.26 -20.25 -28.25
N TRP A 486 6.72 -19.28 -29.05
CA TRP A 486 7.71 -18.31 -28.60
C TRP A 486 7.18 -17.39 -27.50
N ILE A 487 6.00 -16.79 -27.64
CA ILE A 487 5.51 -15.84 -26.63
C ILE A 487 5.21 -16.53 -25.29
N LEU A 488 4.79 -17.80 -25.32
CA LEU A 488 4.60 -18.60 -24.10
C LEU A 488 5.94 -18.90 -23.41
N ALA A 489 6.98 -19.27 -24.17
CA ALA A 489 8.34 -19.45 -23.63
C ALA A 489 8.91 -18.12 -23.08
N ARG A 490 8.64 -17.00 -23.76
CA ARG A 490 9.08 -15.66 -23.35
C ARG A 490 8.37 -15.17 -22.09
N LEU A 491 7.12 -15.55 -21.88
CA LEU A 491 6.39 -15.30 -20.64
C LEU A 491 6.96 -16.12 -19.48
N ASP A 492 7.30 -17.38 -19.70
CA ASP A 492 7.96 -18.22 -18.68
C ASP A 492 9.32 -17.64 -18.26
N GLU A 493 10.13 -17.21 -19.23
CA GLU A 493 11.39 -16.50 -18.97
C GLU A 493 11.16 -15.24 -18.10
N LEU A 494 10.17 -14.40 -18.45
CA LEU A 494 9.80 -13.23 -17.64
C LEU A 494 9.43 -13.63 -16.20
N MET A 495 8.58 -14.64 -16.03
CA MET A 495 8.14 -15.09 -14.70
C MET A 495 9.31 -15.58 -13.85
N GLN A 496 10.26 -16.30 -14.45
CA GLN A 496 11.47 -16.77 -13.77
C GLN A 496 12.38 -15.60 -13.37
N GLU A 497 12.64 -14.68 -14.30
CA GLU A 497 13.47 -13.49 -14.02
C GLU A 497 12.87 -12.65 -12.88
N ILE A 498 11.56 -12.40 -12.89
CA ILE A 498 10.88 -11.68 -11.81
C ILE A 498 11.02 -12.44 -10.50
N THR A 499 10.69 -13.73 -10.48
CA THR A 499 10.66 -14.54 -9.26
C THR A 499 12.04 -14.63 -8.61
N VAL A 500 13.08 -14.95 -9.40
CA VAL A 500 14.46 -15.08 -8.91
C VAL A 500 14.96 -13.78 -8.30
N ASN A 501 14.61 -12.64 -8.89
CA ASN A 501 15.06 -11.33 -8.38
C ASN A 501 14.24 -10.86 -7.18
N LEU A 502 12.93 -11.17 -7.11
CA LEU A 502 12.12 -10.91 -5.91
C LEU A 502 12.59 -11.72 -4.69
N GLU A 503 12.92 -13.00 -4.86
CA GLU A 503 13.51 -13.84 -3.80
C GLU A 503 14.85 -13.29 -3.28
N LYS A 504 15.55 -12.51 -4.11
CA LYS A 504 16.80 -11.81 -3.75
C LYS A 504 16.59 -10.37 -3.29
N TYR A 505 15.34 -9.89 -3.23
CA TYR A 505 14.99 -8.49 -2.94
C TYR A 505 15.61 -7.47 -3.92
N GLU A 506 15.90 -7.89 -5.16
CA GLU A 506 16.51 -7.08 -6.23
C GLU A 506 15.43 -6.46 -7.13
N LEU A 507 14.72 -5.43 -6.63
CA LEU A 507 13.53 -4.87 -7.28
C LEU A 507 13.76 -4.31 -8.70
N ASP A 508 14.91 -3.69 -8.94
CA ASP A 508 15.26 -3.15 -10.26
C ASP A 508 15.43 -4.26 -11.31
N LYS A 509 16.08 -5.36 -10.92
CA LYS A 509 16.25 -6.52 -11.79
C LYS A 509 14.95 -7.30 -11.99
N ALA A 510 14.06 -7.28 -11.00
CA ALA A 510 12.74 -7.88 -11.15
C ALA A 510 11.85 -7.06 -12.11
N THR A 511 11.97 -5.73 -12.13
CA THR A 511 11.04 -4.88 -12.90
C THR A 511 11.51 -4.51 -14.30
N ARG A 512 12.82 -4.42 -14.56
CA ARG A 512 13.36 -4.09 -15.90
C ARG A 512 12.91 -5.04 -17.03
N PRO A 513 12.85 -6.38 -16.84
CA PRO A 513 12.41 -7.30 -17.89
C PRO A 513 10.98 -7.07 -18.39
N ILE A 514 10.12 -6.41 -17.59
CA ILE A 514 8.74 -6.06 -17.96
C ILE A 514 8.71 -5.17 -19.20
N PHE A 515 9.64 -4.22 -19.31
CA PHE A 515 9.70 -3.29 -20.45
C PHE A 515 9.93 -4.03 -21.76
N ASP A 516 10.90 -4.93 -21.78
CA ASP A 516 11.27 -5.72 -22.96
C ASP A 516 10.16 -6.69 -23.34
N PHE A 517 9.53 -7.35 -22.36
CA PHE A 517 8.40 -8.24 -22.62
C PHE A 517 7.21 -7.50 -23.23
N VAL A 518 6.89 -6.31 -22.74
CA VAL A 518 5.78 -5.50 -23.26
C VAL A 518 6.06 -5.00 -24.68
N ASP A 519 7.31 -4.67 -24.99
CA ASP A 519 7.72 -4.40 -26.36
C ASP A 519 7.54 -5.65 -27.23
N ASP A 520 8.10 -6.79 -26.83
CA ASP A 520 8.01 -8.06 -27.55
C ASP A 520 6.57 -8.48 -27.85
N LEU A 521 5.69 -8.38 -26.84
CA LEU A 521 4.27 -8.70 -26.95
C LEU A 521 3.59 -7.81 -27.99
N SER A 522 3.88 -6.51 -27.99
CA SER A 522 3.19 -5.54 -28.85
C SER A 522 3.77 -5.47 -30.26
N THR A 523 5.09 -5.27 -30.36
CA THR A 523 5.80 -4.91 -31.60
C THR A 523 6.16 -6.13 -32.44
N TRP A 524 6.24 -7.32 -31.83
CA TRP A 524 6.54 -8.56 -32.52
C TRP A 524 5.35 -9.50 -32.54
N TYR A 525 4.92 -10.02 -31.38
CA TYR A 525 3.87 -11.04 -31.32
C TYR A 525 2.53 -10.54 -31.88
N VAL A 526 1.92 -9.52 -31.26
CA VAL A 526 0.60 -9.03 -31.69
C VAL A 526 0.66 -8.51 -33.12
N ARG A 527 1.68 -7.71 -33.47
CA ARG A 527 1.83 -7.15 -34.83
C ARG A 527 1.80 -8.24 -35.90
N ARG A 528 2.53 -9.34 -35.69
CA ARG A 528 2.64 -10.45 -36.64
C ARG A 528 1.49 -11.44 -36.56
N SER A 529 0.78 -11.48 -35.45
CA SER A 529 -0.41 -12.30 -35.29
C SER A 529 -1.70 -11.61 -35.76
N ARG A 530 -1.68 -10.31 -36.12
CA ARG A 530 -2.89 -9.53 -36.46
C ARG A 530 -3.82 -10.20 -37.45
N ASP A 531 -3.30 -10.76 -38.53
CA ASP A 531 -4.13 -11.38 -39.57
C ASP A 531 -4.75 -12.70 -39.08
N ARG A 532 -4.08 -13.40 -38.15
CA ARG A 532 -4.60 -14.61 -37.50
C ARG A 532 -5.86 -14.34 -36.68
N PHE A 533 -6.09 -13.11 -36.21
CA PHE A 533 -7.32 -12.74 -35.50
C PHE A 533 -8.51 -12.50 -36.44
N LYS A 534 -8.28 -12.29 -37.74
CA LYS A 534 -9.31 -11.92 -38.71
C LYS A 534 -10.00 -13.14 -39.31
N ASP A 535 -9.22 -14.14 -39.71
CA ASP A 535 -9.70 -15.29 -40.46
C ASP A 535 -10.39 -16.32 -39.55
N GLU A 536 -11.60 -16.78 -39.91
CA GLU A 536 -12.30 -17.81 -39.15
C GLU A 536 -11.57 -19.17 -39.24
N GLY A 537 -11.35 -19.84 -38.11
CA GLY A 537 -10.67 -21.13 -38.09
C GLY A 537 -10.04 -21.51 -36.76
N GLU A 538 -9.23 -22.59 -36.78
CA GLU A 538 -8.48 -23.07 -35.61
C GLU A 538 -7.36 -22.10 -35.21
N ASP A 539 -6.64 -21.52 -36.16
CA ASP A 539 -5.52 -20.61 -35.88
C ASP A 539 -5.97 -19.31 -35.18
N LYS A 540 -7.16 -18.79 -35.51
CA LYS A 540 -7.78 -17.66 -34.78
C LYS A 540 -8.07 -18.01 -33.33
N LYS A 541 -8.57 -19.22 -33.07
CA LYS A 541 -8.82 -19.70 -31.70
C LYS A 541 -7.51 -19.79 -30.93
N ASP A 542 -6.47 -20.36 -31.52
CA ASP A 542 -5.14 -20.47 -30.92
C ASP A 542 -4.54 -19.10 -30.58
N ALA A 543 -4.64 -18.13 -31.50
CA ALA A 543 -4.17 -16.76 -31.28
C ALA A 543 -4.92 -16.04 -30.14
N ILE A 544 -6.25 -16.19 -30.08
CA ILE A 544 -7.07 -15.62 -29.02
C ILE A 544 -6.74 -16.26 -27.66
N LEU A 545 -6.71 -17.60 -27.59
CA LEU A 545 -6.41 -18.34 -26.36
C LEU A 545 -5.01 -18.01 -25.83
N THR A 546 -4.01 -18.00 -26.71
CA THR A 546 -2.62 -17.68 -26.36
C THR A 546 -2.51 -16.26 -25.82
N THR A 547 -3.12 -15.29 -26.50
CA THR A 547 -3.06 -13.88 -26.07
C THR A 547 -3.77 -13.65 -24.75
N ARG A 548 -4.94 -14.28 -24.54
CA ARG A 548 -5.66 -14.25 -23.27
C ARG A 548 -4.79 -14.81 -22.14
N PHE A 549 -4.24 -16.00 -22.34
CA PHE A 549 -3.40 -16.67 -21.35
C PHE A 549 -2.19 -15.79 -20.98
N VAL A 550 -1.51 -15.24 -21.99
CA VAL A 550 -0.36 -14.36 -21.78
C VAL A 550 -0.72 -13.13 -20.98
N LEU A 551 -1.80 -12.43 -21.31
CA LEU A 551 -2.23 -11.23 -20.58
C LEU A 551 -2.66 -11.55 -19.14
N LEU A 552 -3.32 -12.69 -18.92
CA LEU A 552 -3.79 -13.12 -17.60
C LEU A 552 -2.62 -13.47 -16.67
N GLU A 553 -1.68 -14.27 -17.14
CA GLU A 553 -0.48 -14.63 -16.37
C GLU A 553 0.47 -13.45 -16.18
N PHE A 554 0.60 -12.59 -17.20
CA PHE A 554 1.31 -11.31 -17.07
C PHE A 554 0.69 -10.45 -15.96
N ALA A 555 -0.64 -10.36 -15.89
CA ALA A 555 -1.32 -9.62 -14.83
C ALA A 555 -0.98 -10.19 -13.44
N LYS A 556 -0.98 -11.52 -13.28
CA LYS A 556 -0.61 -12.19 -12.02
C LYS A 556 0.82 -11.86 -11.58
N VAL A 557 1.80 -12.04 -12.46
CA VAL A 557 3.22 -11.85 -12.09
C VAL A 557 3.59 -10.38 -11.88
N THR A 558 2.88 -9.44 -12.53
CA THR A 558 3.15 -8.00 -12.41
C THR A 558 2.33 -7.28 -11.34
N ALA A 559 1.36 -7.96 -10.70
CA ALA A 559 0.49 -7.38 -9.67
C ALA A 559 1.21 -6.68 -8.51
N PRO A 560 2.39 -7.14 -8.02
CA PRO A 560 3.14 -6.41 -6.99
C PRO A 560 3.66 -5.04 -7.45
N PHE A 561 3.89 -4.87 -8.75
CA PHE A 561 4.52 -3.67 -9.33
C PHE A 561 3.48 -2.69 -9.89
N MET A 562 2.51 -3.23 -10.65
CA MET A 562 1.46 -2.49 -11.35
C MET A 562 0.05 -2.94 -10.89
N PRO A 563 -0.30 -2.80 -9.60
CA PRO A 563 -1.50 -3.42 -9.03
C PRO A 563 -2.79 -3.03 -9.75
N PHE A 564 -2.92 -1.78 -10.21
CA PHE A 564 -4.18 -1.31 -10.80
C PHE A 564 -4.40 -1.84 -12.23
N MET A 565 -3.36 -1.82 -13.06
CA MET A 565 -3.40 -2.35 -14.41
C MET A 565 -3.56 -3.88 -14.39
N SER A 566 -2.81 -4.56 -13.52
CA SER A 566 -2.95 -6.01 -13.33
C SER A 566 -4.36 -6.40 -12.92
N GLU A 567 -4.94 -5.72 -11.93
CA GLU A 567 -6.33 -5.96 -11.51
C GLU A 567 -7.33 -5.70 -12.65
N ARG A 568 -7.12 -4.62 -13.42
CA ARG A 568 -7.98 -4.29 -14.56
C ARG A 568 -7.96 -5.39 -15.62
N PHE A 569 -6.78 -5.84 -16.03
CA PHE A 569 -6.66 -6.92 -17.01
C PHE A 569 -7.20 -8.23 -16.49
N TYR A 570 -6.84 -8.61 -15.27
CA TYR A 570 -7.28 -9.85 -14.67
C TYR A 570 -8.82 -9.96 -14.62
N LYS A 571 -9.51 -8.90 -14.18
CA LYS A 571 -10.99 -8.85 -14.20
C LYS A 571 -11.56 -8.88 -15.61
N SER A 572 -11.00 -8.08 -16.51
CA SER A 572 -11.43 -8.01 -17.91
C SER A 572 -11.26 -9.34 -18.66
N LEU A 573 -10.30 -10.18 -18.28
CA LEU A 573 -10.00 -11.45 -18.94
C LEU A 573 -10.70 -12.66 -18.29
N GLY A 574 -11.52 -12.43 -17.25
CA GLY A 574 -12.24 -13.46 -16.53
C GLY A 574 -11.34 -14.32 -15.64
N GLY A 575 -10.50 -13.67 -14.81
CA GLY A 575 -9.75 -14.34 -13.75
C GLY A 575 -10.65 -15.11 -12.78
N GLU A 576 -10.13 -16.20 -12.19
CA GLU A 576 -10.94 -17.17 -11.43
C GLU A 576 -11.41 -16.63 -10.07
N LYS A 577 -10.50 -15.98 -9.34
CA LYS A 577 -10.78 -15.31 -8.06
C LYS A 577 -11.30 -13.89 -8.28
N GLU A 578 -11.83 -13.28 -7.21
CA GLU A 578 -12.40 -11.92 -7.25
C GLU A 578 -11.37 -10.84 -7.64
N SER A 579 -10.09 -11.05 -7.33
CA SER A 579 -9.00 -10.11 -7.59
C SER A 579 -7.71 -10.87 -7.87
N VAL A 580 -6.83 -10.29 -8.69
CA VAL A 580 -5.49 -10.82 -8.94
C VAL A 580 -4.67 -10.92 -7.66
N HIS A 581 -4.96 -10.07 -6.67
CA HIS A 581 -4.26 -10.03 -5.39
C HIS A 581 -4.62 -11.20 -4.46
N LEU A 582 -5.60 -12.02 -4.84
CA LEU A 582 -5.95 -13.25 -4.14
C LEU A 582 -5.34 -14.49 -4.82
N GLU A 583 -4.73 -14.32 -5.99
CA GLU A 583 -4.14 -15.42 -6.74
C GLU A 583 -2.87 -15.97 -6.09
N GLU A 584 -2.60 -17.24 -6.39
CA GLU A 584 -1.28 -17.80 -6.08
C GLU A 584 -0.25 -17.20 -7.04
N TRP A 585 0.99 -17.07 -6.55
CA TRP A 585 2.10 -16.68 -7.40
C TRP A 585 2.24 -17.69 -8.56
N PRO A 586 2.30 -17.25 -9.83
CA PRO A 586 2.19 -18.15 -10.99
C PRO A 586 3.43 -19.05 -11.22
N PHE A 587 4.31 -19.17 -10.24
CA PHE A 587 5.54 -19.98 -10.30
C PHE A 587 5.59 -21.02 -9.18
N LYS A 588 5.63 -22.32 -9.52
CA LYS A 588 5.74 -23.43 -8.55
C LYS A 588 7.20 -23.89 -8.39
N LYS A 589 7.70 -23.87 -7.15
CA LYS A 589 9.09 -24.19 -6.74
C LYS A 589 9.57 -25.62 -7.06
N SER A 590 8.68 -26.53 -7.46
CA SER A 590 8.99 -27.93 -7.85
C SER A 590 9.79 -28.06 -9.17
N LEU A 591 10.21 -26.93 -9.76
CA LEU A 591 10.79 -26.82 -11.09
C LEU A 591 12.31 -26.57 -11.08
N THR A 592 12.96 -26.81 -9.95
CA THR A 592 14.40 -26.54 -9.74
C THR A 592 15.35 -27.52 -10.45
N ASP A 593 14.83 -28.56 -11.12
CA ASP A 593 15.64 -29.49 -11.93
C ASP A 593 15.58 -29.24 -13.44
N SER A 594 14.92 -28.18 -13.92
CA SER A 594 15.03 -27.80 -15.34
C SER A 594 14.95 -26.29 -15.55
N VAL A 595 15.97 -25.77 -16.22
CA VAL A 595 16.20 -24.36 -16.56
C VAL A 595 15.09 -23.70 -17.40
N LEU A 596 14.02 -24.40 -17.77
CA LEU A 596 12.80 -23.79 -18.33
C LEU A 596 11.61 -24.70 -18.01
N GLY A 597 10.97 -24.45 -16.87
CA GLY A 597 10.37 -25.53 -16.12
C GLY A 597 8.87 -25.73 -16.19
N VAL A 598 8.04 -24.77 -16.60
CA VAL A 598 6.58 -24.87 -16.35
C VAL A 598 5.92 -26.12 -16.99
N PHE A 599 6.61 -26.80 -17.91
CA PHE A 599 6.08 -27.96 -18.64
C PHE A 599 7.02 -29.19 -18.74
N GLY A 600 7.99 -29.33 -17.83
CA GLY A 600 8.88 -30.49 -17.78
C GLY A 600 10.13 -30.40 -18.65
N VAL A 601 11.11 -31.28 -18.36
CA VAL A 601 12.50 -31.21 -18.86
C VAL A 601 12.62 -31.20 -20.39
N ASP A 602 11.79 -31.98 -21.11
CA ASP A 602 11.81 -32.02 -22.57
C ASP A 602 11.28 -30.72 -23.19
N LYS A 603 10.33 -30.05 -22.54
CA LYS A 603 9.83 -28.75 -22.98
C LYS A 603 10.83 -27.63 -22.64
N ALA A 604 11.57 -27.75 -21.53
CA ALA A 604 12.64 -26.82 -21.17
C ALA A 604 13.69 -26.63 -22.27
N SER A 605 14.16 -27.74 -22.85
CA SER A 605 15.16 -27.69 -23.92
C SER A 605 14.62 -27.03 -25.20
N LYS A 606 13.35 -27.28 -25.54
CA LYS A 606 12.67 -26.70 -26.71
C LYS A 606 12.33 -25.23 -26.51
N ASP A 607 11.95 -24.84 -25.30
CA ASP A 607 11.68 -23.44 -24.95
C ASP A 607 12.98 -22.61 -25.01
N LEU A 608 14.13 -23.17 -24.60
CA LEU A 608 15.44 -22.51 -24.71
C LEU A 608 15.83 -22.35 -26.17
N GLU A 609 15.57 -23.38 -26.98
CA GLU A 609 15.85 -23.35 -28.41
C GLU A 609 15.01 -22.27 -29.12
N ILE A 610 13.69 -22.22 -28.89
CA ILE A 610 12.83 -21.23 -29.55
C ILE A 610 13.13 -19.79 -29.11
N LEU A 611 13.50 -19.57 -27.84
CA LEU A 611 13.94 -18.26 -27.36
C LEU A 611 15.23 -17.81 -28.05
N TYR A 612 16.22 -18.71 -28.12
CA TYR A 612 17.47 -18.45 -28.83
C TYR A 612 17.22 -18.18 -30.32
N ASP A 613 16.43 -19.02 -30.98
CA ASP A 613 16.16 -18.90 -32.40
C ASP A 613 15.43 -17.60 -32.70
N MET A 614 14.39 -17.25 -31.94
CA MET A 614 13.64 -16.02 -32.19
C MET A 614 14.51 -14.77 -31.96
N LYS A 615 15.40 -14.81 -30.96
CA LYS A 615 16.40 -13.76 -30.74
C LYS A 615 17.32 -13.60 -31.96
N GLU A 616 17.80 -14.71 -32.51
CA GLU A 616 18.65 -14.69 -33.70
C GLU A 616 17.88 -14.23 -34.95
N ILE A 617 16.63 -14.66 -35.12
CA ILE A 617 15.75 -14.23 -36.22
C ILE A 617 15.53 -12.72 -36.19
N ARG A 618 15.22 -12.16 -35.03
CA ARG A 618 15.06 -10.70 -34.88
C ARG A 618 16.37 -9.96 -35.18
N ARG A 619 17.51 -10.50 -34.74
CA ARG A 619 18.84 -9.93 -35.06
C ARG A 619 19.11 -9.93 -36.56
N VAL A 620 18.85 -11.05 -37.25
CA VAL A 620 18.98 -11.16 -38.71
C VAL A 620 18.06 -10.18 -39.42
N VAL A 621 16.81 -10.01 -38.96
CA VAL A 621 15.87 -9.03 -39.51
C VAL A 621 16.40 -7.61 -39.36
N SER A 622 16.88 -7.24 -38.16
CA SER A 622 17.49 -5.92 -37.92
C SER A 622 18.67 -5.66 -38.85
N LEU A 623 19.61 -6.61 -38.97
CA LEU A 623 20.77 -6.49 -39.86
C LEU A 623 20.36 -6.45 -41.34
N GLY A 624 19.35 -7.24 -41.73
CA GLY A 624 18.82 -7.24 -43.09
C GLY A 624 18.22 -5.89 -43.44
N LEU A 625 17.41 -5.31 -42.55
CA LEU A 625 16.81 -3.99 -42.73
C LEU A 625 17.86 -2.87 -42.73
N GLU A 626 18.90 -2.97 -41.91
CA GLU A 626 20.04 -2.05 -41.90
C GLU A 626 20.78 -2.10 -43.24
N ALA A 627 21.16 -3.28 -43.73
CA ALA A 627 21.79 -3.46 -45.03
C ALA A 627 20.93 -2.93 -46.20
N ARG A 628 19.59 -3.03 -46.08
CA ARG A 628 18.66 -2.42 -47.05
C ARG A 628 18.71 -0.90 -47.02
N ALA A 629 18.73 -0.32 -45.82
CA ALA A 629 18.79 1.12 -45.63
C ALA A 629 20.10 1.70 -46.18
N GLU A 630 21.23 1.04 -45.92
CA GLU A 630 22.54 1.40 -46.49
C GLU A 630 22.54 1.35 -48.02
N ALA A 631 21.85 0.37 -48.61
CA ALA A 631 21.67 0.26 -50.05
C ALA A 631 20.66 1.28 -50.63
N GLY A 632 20.03 2.11 -49.81
CA GLY A 632 19.01 3.08 -50.24
C GLY A 632 17.69 2.43 -50.70
N LEU A 633 17.45 1.16 -50.38
CA LEU A 633 16.32 0.39 -50.88
C LEU A 633 15.18 0.33 -49.86
N LYS A 634 14.03 0.91 -50.23
CA LYS A 634 12.82 0.92 -49.40
C LYS A 634 12.34 -0.51 -49.14
N VAL A 635 11.91 -0.84 -47.92
CA VAL A 635 11.47 -2.21 -47.55
C VAL A 635 10.41 -2.76 -48.51
N ARG A 636 9.46 -1.93 -48.94
CA ARG A 636 8.41 -2.30 -49.90
C ARG A 636 8.89 -2.82 -51.26
N GLN A 637 10.10 -2.47 -51.69
CA GLN A 637 10.74 -3.02 -52.89
C GLN A 637 11.18 -4.46 -52.59
N PRO A 638 10.52 -5.51 -53.10
CA PRO A 638 10.96 -6.87 -52.83
C PRO A 638 12.35 -7.11 -53.43
N LEU A 639 13.14 -7.92 -52.71
CA LEU A 639 14.46 -8.36 -53.13
C LEU A 639 14.47 -9.86 -53.37
N GLN A 640 15.38 -10.34 -54.21
CA GLN A 640 15.40 -11.77 -54.54
C GLN A 640 15.78 -12.60 -53.33
N LYS A 641 16.85 -12.22 -52.61
CA LYS A 641 17.47 -13.10 -51.63
C LYS A 641 18.17 -12.36 -50.50
N LEU A 642 18.06 -12.92 -49.30
CA LEU A 642 18.94 -12.64 -48.17
C LEU A 642 19.81 -13.87 -47.91
N ILE A 643 21.12 -13.69 -47.77
CA ILE A 643 22.05 -14.74 -47.37
C ILE A 643 22.41 -14.52 -45.90
N ILE A 644 22.25 -15.54 -45.08
CA ILE A 644 22.55 -15.54 -43.64
C ILE A 644 23.81 -16.36 -43.40
N LYS A 645 24.72 -15.83 -42.58
CA LYS A 645 25.98 -16.51 -42.23
C LYS A 645 25.77 -17.70 -41.29
N ASN A 646 24.88 -17.53 -40.31
CA ASN A 646 24.58 -18.53 -39.29
C ASN A 646 23.69 -19.65 -39.85
N ASP A 647 24.27 -20.82 -40.12
CA ASP A 647 23.60 -21.99 -40.68
C ASP A 647 22.76 -22.78 -39.66
N LYS A 648 22.80 -22.44 -38.36
CA LYS A 648 21.95 -23.09 -37.33
C LYS A 648 20.46 -22.82 -37.53
N LEU A 649 20.09 -21.76 -38.24
CA LEU A 649 18.69 -21.48 -38.60
C LEU A 649 18.20 -22.32 -39.79
N LYS A 650 19.08 -23.07 -40.45
CA LYS A 650 18.73 -23.89 -41.61
C LYS A 650 17.74 -24.99 -41.20
N GLY A 651 16.65 -25.12 -41.97
CA GLY A 651 15.57 -26.07 -41.70
C GLY A 651 14.53 -25.58 -40.69
N LYS A 652 14.65 -24.34 -40.20
CA LYS A 652 13.65 -23.70 -39.34
C LYS A 652 12.67 -22.88 -40.18
N ASP A 653 12.01 -23.52 -41.14
CA ASP A 653 11.29 -22.86 -42.23
C ASP A 653 10.23 -21.86 -41.74
N GLU A 654 9.45 -22.21 -40.70
CA GLU A 654 8.46 -21.32 -40.09
C GLU A 654 9.09 -20.01 -39.57
N LEU A 655 10.29 -20.07 -39.00
CA LEU A 655 11.03 -18.90 -38.53
C LEU A 655 11.67 -18.12 -39.69
N LEU A 656 12.15 -18.81 -40.72
CA LEU A 656 12.76 -18.15 -41.89
C LEU A 656 11.73 -17.39 -42.73
N GLU A 657 10.48 -17.85 -42.79
CA GLU A 657 9.38 -17.06 -43.35
C GLU A 657 9.21 -15.75 -42.58
N LEU A 658 9.46 -15.75 -41.27
CA LEU A 658 9.41 -14.51 -40.49
C LEU A 658 10.43 -13.48 -40.96
N VAL A 659 11.63 -13.93 -41.34
CA VAL A 659 12.69 -13.08 -41.89
C VAL A 659 12.32 -12.59 -43.28
N LYS A 660 11.79 -13.47 -44.14
CA LYS A 660 11.39 -13.14 -45.50
C LYS A 660 10.37 -12.02 -45.55
N ASP A 661 9.35 -12.10 -44.70
CA ASP A 661 8.29 -11.10 -44.63
C ASP A 661 8.83 -9.73 -44.19
N GLU A 662 9.68 -9.70 -43.15
CA GLU A 662 10.14 -8.45 -42.54
C GLU A 662 11.19 -7.74 -43.40
N VAL A 663 12.14 -8.51 -43.93
CA VAL A 663 13.18 -7.98 -44.83
C VAL A 663 12.63 -7.81 -46.26
N ASN A 664 11.46 -8.39 -46.55
CA ASN A 664 10.81 -8.43 -47.85
C ASN A 664 11.71 -9.02 -48.95
N VAL A 665 12.10 -10.28 -48.76
CA VAL A 665 12.93 -11.07 -49.68
C VAL A 665 12.20 -12.35 -50.12
N LYS A 666 12.44 -12.81 -51.36
CA LYS A 666 11.80 -14.02 -51.90
C LYS A 666 12.40 -15.31 -51.36
N GLU A 667 13.72 -15.32 -51.11
CA GLU A 667 14.46 -16.49 -50.65
C GLU A 667 15.41 -16.16 -49.50
N ILE A 668 15.66 -17.17 -48.65
CA ILE A 668 16.77 -17.18 -47.71
C ILE A 668 17.83 -18.17 -48.19
N GLY A 669 19.09 -17.73 -48.24
CA GLY A 669 20.26 -18.57 -48.46
C GLY A 669 21.13 -18.65 -47.21
N PHE A 670 22.01 -19.65 -47.17
CA PHE A 670 23.03 -19.78 -46.12
C PHE A 670 24.40 -19.91 -46.76
N ASP A 671 25.35 -19.10 -46.28
CA ASP A 671 26.74 -19.15 -46.71
C ASP A 671 27.64 -18.72 -45.54
N PRO A 672 28.33 -19.65 -44.85
CA PRO A 672 29.23 -19.30 -43.77
C PRO A 672 30.42 -18.41 -44.19
N GLY A 673 30.72 -18.34 -45.50
CA GLY A 673 31.85 -17.63 -46.07
C GLY A 673 31.61 -16.13 -46.32
N ILE A 674 30.40 -15.61 -46.09
CA ILE A 674 30.15 -14.17 -46.23
C ILE A 674 30.85 -13.37 -45.13
N GLU A 675 31.36 -12.19 -45.50
CA GLU A 675 32.12 -11.30 -44.61
C GLU A 675 31.27 -10.85 -43.41
N ASN A 676 30.13 -10.21 -43.70
CA ASN A 676 29.14 -9.77 -42.71
C ASN A 676 28.13 -10.88 -42.39
N ASP A 677 27.43 -10.76 -41.27
CA ASP A 677 26.47 -11.79 -40.82
C ASP A 677 25.27 -11.98 -41.76
N VAL A 678 24.96 -10.97 -42.57
CA VAL A 678 23.94 -11.02 -43.61
C VAL A 678 24.43 -10.36 -44.90
N LYS A 679 23.91 -10.81 -46.04
CA LYS A 679 24.16 -10.20 -47.36
C LYS A 679 22.91 -10.22 -48.23
N LEU A 680 22.53 -9.07 -48.78
CA LEU A 680 21.39 -8.94 -49.69
C LEU A 680 21.79 -9.14 -51.15
N ASP A 681 20.92 -9.79 -51.92
CA ASP A 681 20.96 -9.71 -53.37
C ASP A 681 20.26 -8.43 -53.85
N LEU A 682 21.07 -7.44 -54.24
CA LEU A 682 20.61 -6.11 -54.65
C LEU A 682 20.16 -6.06 -56.12
N ARG A 683 20.23 -7.17 -56.86
CA ARG A 683 19.81 -7.20 -58.27
C ARG A 683 18.29 -7.15 -58.36
N LEU A 684 17.78 -6.09 -59.01
CA LEU A 684 16.35 -5.90 -59.26
C LEU A 684 15.99 -6.45 -60.63
N THR A 685 15.22 -7.54 -60.67
CA THR A 685 14.63 -8.04 -61.92
C THR A 685 13.41 -7.18 -62.32
N PRO A 686 13.00 -7.18 -63.59
CA PRO A 686 11.80 -6.47 -64.03
C PRO A 686 10.55 -6.83 -63.22
N GLU A 687 10.43 -8.09 -62.78
CA GLU A 687 9.33 -8.56 -61.95
C GLU A 687 9.36 -7.95 -60.54
N LEU A 688 10.54 -7.90 -59.91
CA LEU A 688 10.69 -7.28 -58.59
C LEU A 688 10.41 -5.79 -58.63
N ILE A 689 10.86 -5.09 -59.68
CA ILE A 689 10.57 -3.67 -59.89
C ILE A 689 9.05 -3.46 -60.00
N ALA A 690 8.39 -4.26 -60.85
CA ALA A 690 6.94 -4.19 -61.02
C ALA A 690 6.19 -4.42 -59.69
N GLU A 691 6.58 -5.39 -58.88
CA GLU A 691 5.97 -5.61 -57.55
C GLU A 691 6.22 -4.43 -56.59
N GLY A 692 7.42 -3.85 -56.59
CA GLY A 692 7.74 -2.69 -55.77
C GLY A 692 6.91 -1.47 -56.15
N GLN A 693 6.81 -1.19 -57.45
CA GLN A 693 5.97 -0.12 -58.00
C GLN A 693 4.48 -0.35 -57.67
N PHE A 694 3.99 -1.59 -57.82
CA PHE A 694 2.63 -1.97 -57.43
C PHE A 694 2.33 -1.65 -55.96
N ARG A 695 3.22 -2.03 -55.03
CA ARG A 695 3.07 -1.74 -53.60
C ARG A 695 3.09 -0.24 -53.29
N ASP A 696 3.87 0.53 -54.05
CA ASP A 696 3.86 1.99 -53.96
C ASP A 696 2.52 2.60 -54.41
N ILE A 697 1.91 2.06 -55.48
CA ILE A 697 0.57 2.47 -55.93
C ILE A 697 -0.50 2.14 -54.87
N VAL A 698 -0.49 0.92 -54.34
CA VAL A 698 -1.40 0.51 -53.25
C VAL A 698 -1.29 1.46 -52.06
N ARG A 699 -0.07 1.76 -51.61
CA ARG A 699 0.16 2.68 -50.50
C ARG A 699 -0.38 4.08 -50.81
N PHE A 700 -0.14 4.59 -52.02
CA PHE A 700 -0.63 5.90 -52.42
C PHE A 700 -2.17 5.97 -52.35
N VAL A 701 -2.86 4.94 -52.82
CA VAL A 701 -4.32 4.86 -52.73
C VAL A 701 -4.82 4.75 -51.29
N GLN A 702 -4.13 3.98 -50.43
CA GLN A 702 -4.46 3.92 -49.01
C GLN A 702 -4.26 5.27 -48.30
N ASP A 703 -3.22 6.02 -48.67
CA ASP A 703 -3.00 7.38 -48.17
C ASP A 703 -4.11 8.34 -48.64
N LEU A 704 -4.61 8.20 -49.87
CA LEU A 704 -5.77 8.95 -50.36
C LEU A 704 -7.04 8.59 -49.57
N ARG A 705 -7.29 7.30 -49.32
CA ARG A 705 -8.43 6.84 -48.50
C ARG A 705 -8.41 7.47 -47.12
N LYS A 706 -7.23 7.47 -46.48
CA LYS A 706 -7.03 8.08 -45.16
C LYS A 706 -7.28 9.59 -45.17
N LYS A 707 -6.80 10.31 -46.19
CA LYS A 707 -7.05 11.75 -46.35
C LYS A 707 -8.53 12.07 -46.57
N ALA A 708 -9.26 11.16 -47.22
CA ALA A 708 -10.70 11.25 -47.41
C ALA A 708 -11.53 10.80 -46.19
N GLY A 709 -10.89 10.33 -45.11
CA GLY A 709 -11.57 9.88 -43.90
C GLY A 709 -12.30 8.53 -44.06
N LEU A 710 -11.92 7.72 -45.06
CA LEU A 710 -12.52 6.42 -45.34
C LEU A 710 -11.96 5.32 -44.43
N THR A 711 -12.80 4.36 -44.07
CA THR A 711 -12.49 3.14 -43.32
C THR A 711 -12.14 1.98 -44.26
N PRO A 712 -11.46 0.90 -43.84
CA PRO A 712 -11.16 -0.25 -44.71
C PRO A 712 -12.40 -0.92 -45.34
N ASP A 713 -13.54 -0.85 -44.67
CA ASP A 713 -14.80 -1.47 -45.12
C ASP A 713 -15.49 -0.68 -46.26
N ASP A 714 -15.10 0.59 -46.47
CA ASP A 714 -15.67 1.42 -47.54
C ASP A 714 -15.18 0.96 -48.92
N GLU A 715 -16.10 0.54 -49.80
CA GLU A 715 -15.78 0.24 -51.20
C GLU A 715 -15.54 1.53 -51.99
N ILE A 716 -14.47 1.58 -52.79
CA ILE A 716 -14.12 2.77 -53.60
C ILE A 716 -14.09 2.47 -55.11
N SER A 717 -14.32 3.51 -55.91
CA SER A 717 -13.97 3.54 -57.33
C SER A 717 -12.62 4.23 -57.52
N VAL A 718 -11.72 3.63 -58.30
CA VAL A 718 -10.37 4.14 -58.55
C VAL A 718 -10.23 4.50 -60.01
N PHE A 719 -9.97 5.77 -60.28
CA PHE A 719 -9.73 6.32 -61.62
C PHE A 719 -8.24 6.59 -61.79
N VAL A 720 -7.66 6.07 -62.87
CA VAL A 720 -6.22 6.19 -63.14
C VAL A 720 -5.97 6.79 -64.52
N GLN A 721 -5.03 7.74 -64.59
CA GLN A 721 -4.45 8.21 -65.83
C GLN A 721 -2.94 7.95 -65.79
N THR A 722 -2.45 7.17 -66.76
CA THR A 722 -1.04 6.74 -66.89
C THR A 722 -0.74 6.42 -68.36
N ASP A 723 0.53 6.18 -68.69
CA ASP A 723 0.94 5.63 -69.98
C ASP A 723 0.62 4.12 -70.13
N PHE A 724 0.86 3.56 -71.32
CA PHE A 724 0.61 2.14 -71.61
C PHE A 724 1.38 1.19 -70.67
N SER A 725 2.58 1.57 -70.25
CA SER A 725 3.42 0.79 -69.35
C SER A 725 2.80 0.71 -67.95
N GLY A 726 2.34 1.83 -67.41
CA GLY A 726 1.66 1.87 -66.12
C GLY A 726 0.28 1.20 -66.13
N GLU A 727 -0.46 1.27 -67.24
CA GLU A 727 -1.73 0.54 -67.39
C GLU A 727 -1.52 -0.98 -67.35
N ASN A 728 -0.50 -1.48 -68.07
CA ASN A 728 -0.15 -2.91 -68.03
C ASN A 728 0.32 -3.36 -66.65
N LEU A 729 1.05 -2.51 -65.93
CA LEU A 729 1.47 -2.80 -64.56
C LEU A 729 0.26 -3.01 -63.63
N LEU A 730 -0.70 -2.09 -63.64
CA LEU A 730 -1.90 -2.20 -62.80
C LEU A 730 -2.79 -3.38 -63.21
N LYS A 731 -2.97 -3.61 -64.51
CA LYS A 731 -3.72 -4.77 -65.01
C LYS A 731 -3.11 -6.11 -64.57
N LYS A 732 -1.78 -6.20 -64.52
CA LYS A 732 -1.08 -7.40 -64.04
C LYS A 732 -1.43 -7.75 -62.59
N PHE A 733 -1.72 -6.76 -61.75
CA PHE A 733 -2.02 -6.92 -60.32
C PHE A 733 -3.46 -6.53 -59.96
N GLU A 734 -4.38 -6.46 -60.93
CA GLU A 734 -5.70 -5.84 -60.72
C GLU A 734 -6.52 -6.53 -59.64
N ASP A 735 -6.57 -7.87 -59.63
CA ASP A 735 -7.33 -8.63 -58.63
C ASP A 735 -6.77 -8.42 -57.22
N GLU A 736 -5.44 -8.43 -57.08
CA GLU A 736 -4.74 -8.18 -55.82
C GLU A 736 -4.95 -6.73 -55.36
N PHE A 737 -4.82 -5.77 -56.27
CA PHE A 737 -5.06 -4.35 -56.02
C PHE A 737 -6.46 -4.14 -55.42
N ARG A 738 -7.49 -4.64 -56.12
CA ARG A 738 -8.89 -4.50 -55.73
C ARG A 738 -9.18 -5.11 -54.38
N LYS A 739 -8.60 -6.27 -54.09
CA LYS A 739 -8.72 -6.94 -52.80
C LYS A 739 -8.07 -6.11 -51.68
N ILE A 740 -6.86 -5.59 -51.90
CA ILE A 740 -6.11 -4.85 -50.86
C ILE A 740 -6.75 -3.49 -50.57
N VAL A 741 -7.22 -2.77 -51.58
CA VAL A 741 -7.75 -1.41 -51.41
C VAL A 741 -9.29 -1.34 -51.35
N ASN A 742 -9.95 -2.50 -51.33
CA ASN A 742 -11.41 -2.66 -51.39
C ASN A 742 -12.04 -1.80 -52.49
N ALA A 743 -11.68 -2.11 -53.74
CA ALA A 743 -12.07 -1.32 -54.91
C ALA A 743 -12.83 -2.10 -55.98
N ARG A 744 -13.70 -1.37 -56.67
CA ARG A 744 -14.28 -1.76 -57.97
C ARG A 744 -13.19 -1.86 -59.06
N PRO A 745 -13.48 -2.47 -60.22
CA PRO A 745 -12.55 -2.49 -61.35
C PRO A 745 -11.97 -1.11 -61.65
N VAL A 746 -10.67 -1.06 -61.95
CA VAL A 746 -9.95 0.20 -62.11
C VAL A 746 -10.37 0.85 -63.44
N GLU A 747 -10.80 2.11 -63.40
CA GLU A 747 -11.20 2.86 -64.59
C GLU A 747 -10.02 3.67 -65.14
N PHE A 748 -9.54 3.30 -66.32
CA PHE A 748 -8.49 4.03 -67.02
C PHE A 748 -9.09 5.10 -67.93
N SER A 749 -8.67 6.35 -67.74
CA SER A 749 -9.09 7.44 -68.64
C SER A 749 -8.13 7.55 -69.83
N ALA A 750 -8.68 7.49 -71.06
CA ALA A 750 -7.93 7.88 -72.25
C ALA A 750 -7.55 9.37 -72.14
N SER A 751 -6.46 9.77 -72.79
CA SER A 751 -5.84 11.11 -72.79
C SER A 751 -6.70 12.27 -73.36
N GLY A 752 -8.03 12.23 -73.17
CA GLY A 752 -9.01 13.25 -73.51
C GLY A 752 -10.30 13.24 -72.66
N GLY A 753 -10.34 12.55 -71.51
CA GLY A 753 -11.45 12.63 -70.52
C GLY A 753 -11.39 13.87 -69.62
N PRO A 754 -12.43 14.17 -68.79
CA PRO A 754 -12.47 15.37 -67.97
C PRO A 754 -11.23 15.44 -67.06
N ALA A 755 -10.54 16.57 -67.10
CA ALA A 755 -9.23 16.74 -66.49
C ALA A 755 -9.21 16.30 -65.01
N LEU A 756 -8.54 15.18 -64.72
CA LEU A 756 -8.14 14.84 -63.36
C LEU A 756 -7.12 15.90 -62.94
N GLY A 757 -7.45 16.69 -61.91
CA GLY A 757 -6.56 17.73 -61.41
C GLY A 757 -5.21 17.14 -60.97
N ARG A 758 -4.10 17.86 -61.20
CA ARG A 758 -2.71 17.42 -60.92
C ARG A 758 -2.38 17.16 -59.44
N ASN A 759 -3.34 17.25 -58.52
CA ASN A 759 -3.08 17.25 -57.08
C ASN A 759 -2.75 15.86 -56.51
N ASP A 760 -3.10 14.78 -57.21
CA ASP A 760 -2.89 13.39 -56.77
C ASP A 760 -1.97 12.62 -57.73
N LEU A 761 -0.80 13.22 -58.03
CA LEU A 761 0.24 12.65 -58.89
C LEU A 761 1.22 11.76 -58.09
N LEU A 762 1.39 10.52 -58.53
CA LEU A 762 2.40 9.58 -58.06
C LEU A 762 3.44 9.35 -59.17
N LYS A 763 4.72 9.61 -58.85
CA LYS A 763 5.85 9.33 -59.76
C LYS A 763 6.65 8.13 -59.25
N LEU A 764 6.87 7.13 -60.11
CA LEU A 764 7.60 5.92 -59.81
C LEU A 764 8.60 5.66 -60.95
N ASP A 765 9.85 6.06 -60.73
CA ASP A 765 10.91 6.00 -61.75
C ASP A 765 10.47 6.69 -63.06
N ASP A 766 10.26 5.93 -64.13
CA ASP A 766 9.83 6.40 -65.44
C ASP A 766 8.30 6.44 -65.62
N LEU A 767 7.52 6.03 -64.61
CA LEU A 767 6.05 5.99 -64.64
C LEU A 767 5.42 7.17 -63.89
N GLU A 768 4.35 7.73 -64.46
CA GLU A 768 3.54 8.77 -63.84
C GLU A 768 2.07 8.35 -63.78
N PHE A 769 1.51 8.33 -62.57
CA PHE A 769 0.10 8.01 -62.32
C PHE A 769 -0.62 9.22 -61.73
N VAL A 770 -1.71 9.66 -62.35
CA VAL A 770 -2.69 10.55 -61.72
C VAL A 770 -3.84 9.67 -61.24
N ILE A 771 -4.03 9.56 -59.93
CA ILE A 771 -4.99 8.64 -59.33
C ILE A 771 -6.03 9.42 -58.54
N LYS A 772 -7.31 9.13 -58.79
CA LYS A 772 -8.42 9.69 -58.02
C LYS A 772 -9.29 8.57 -57.46
N ILE A 773 -9.73 8.74 -56.22
CA ILE A 773 -10.70 7.85 -55.58
C ILE A 773 -12.06 8.54 -55.43
N ALA A 774 -13.14 7.78 -55.53
CA ALA A 774 -14.50 8.25 -55.25
C ALA A 774 -15.30 7.16 -54.51
N THR A 775 -16.26 7.59 -53.70
CA THR A 775 -17.30 6.76 -53.10
C THR A 775 -18.64 7.05 -53.77
N GLU A 776 -19.63 6.18 -53.67
CA GLU A 776 -20.98 6.43 -54.21
C GLU A 776 -21.75 7.57 -53.52
N LYS A 777 -21.22 8.15 -52.44
CA LYS A 777 -21.79 9.30 -51.72
C LYS A 777 -21.29 10.64 -52.23
#